data_AF-A0A6J0J972-F1
#
_entry.id   AF-A0A6J0J972-F1
#
_cell.length_a   1.000
_cell.length_b   1.000
_cell.length_c   1.000
_cell.angle_alpha   90.00
_cell.angle_beta   90.00
_cell.angle_gamma   90.00
#
_symmetry.space_group_name_H-M   'P 1'
#
loop_
_entity.id
_entity.type
_entity.pdbx_description
1 polymer ?
#
loop_
_entity_poly.entity_id
_entity_poly.type
_entity_poly.pdbx_seq_one_letter_code
_entity_poly.pdbx_strand_id
1 'polypeptide(L)'
;MGWCTWGKVSWGAGGGEYGMVYLGKDTSGENIAESLVAEGLASRREGIRANNPEQSRLAELEEQAKSAKKGMWSEGTGSHTVRDLKYTIENPRHFVDSLHQKPVNAIIEHVRDGSVVRALLLPDYYLVTVMLSGIKCPTFKREADAPEVPEPFAAEAKFFTESRLLQRDVQIVLESCHNQNILGTILHPNGNITELLLKEGFARCVDWSIAVYTRGADKLRAAERFAKERKLRIWRDYVAPTANLDQKDKQFVAKVMQVLNADAIVVKLNSGDHKTIHLSSIRPPRLEGDSAQDKNRKLRPLYDIPYMFEAREFLRKKLIGKKARPAPTAAALGERGPGGFRGAGGTHPGPDHPLLPSRPLRGHIALSTQEFFALCPPVLELWDCGVTVTVTVTVTVTMKVTVTVTMKVTVTVTVAHLALDGPGSVVGWSWELSLHPQLLLQLSSRFPKPGVFHGVGVTQGNIAEALVSKGLATVLRYRQDDDQRSAHYDELLAAEARAIKNGKGLHSKKEVPIHRVADISGDTQKAKQFLPFLQRAGRSEAVVEYVFSGSRLKLFLPKETCLITFLLAGIECPRGARNLPGLAQEGEPFSEEATLFTKELVLQREVEVEVESMDKAGNFIGWLHIEGVNLSVALVEQALSRVHFTAERSPYCKALLAAQDAAKQRKEKVWSHYEETPVEEVVPVLEEKERTANYKPVFVTEITDDLHFYVQDVETGAQLEKLMENMRAEVGAHPPVEGSYSPRRGDFCIAKFVDGEWYRARVEKVESGGKVHIFYIDYGNVSITEYLNAQEAAKSAR
;
A
#
# COMPACT_ATOMS: atom_id res chain seq x y z
N MET A 1 -45.66 -14.42 1.41
CA MET A 1 -47.09 -14.31 1.77
C MET A 1 -47.34 -12.86 2.12
N GLY A 2 -48.09 -12.16 1.28
CA GLY A 2 -48.36 -10.73 1.42
C GLY A 2 -49.47 -10.51 2.43
N TRP A 3 -49.14 -9.90 3.55
CA TRP A 3 -50.10 -9.12 4.31
C TRP A 3 -50.10 -7.74 3.65
N CYS A 4 -51.03 -7.51 2.72
CA CYS A 4 -51.30 -6.15 2.30
C CYS A 4 -51.83 -5.40 3.54
N THR A 5 -51.22 -4.27 3.86
CA THR A 5 -51.69 -3.36 4.90
C THR A 5 -52.14 -2.09 4.22
N TRP A 6 -53.38 -1.68 4.48
CA TRP A 6 -53.92 -0.43 3.95
C TRP A 6 -53.90 0.62 5.06
N GLY A 7 -53.41 1.83 4.76
CA GLY A 7 -53.24 2.90 5.75
C GLY A 7 -54.04 4.14 5.38
N LYS A 8 -54.79 4.70 6.34
CA LYS A 8 -55.43 6.02 6.21
C LYS A 8 -54.62 7.05 6.99
N VAL A 9 -54.02 8.02 6.31
CA VAL A 9 -53.26 9.11 6.96
C VAL A 9 -54.19 10.29 7.25
N SER A 10 -54.06 10.86 8.45
CA SER A 10 -54.76 12.04 8.95
C SER A 10 -53.76 13.04 9.53
N TRP A 11 -53.96 14.31 9.24
CA TRP A 11 -53.03 15.37 9.63
C TRP A 11 -53.34 15.87 11.04
N GLY A 12 -52.35 15.82 11.93
CA GLY A 12 -52.46 16.35 13.29
C GLY A 12 -51.93 17.78 13.42
N ALA A 13 -52.55 18.58 14.29
CA ALA A 13 -52.02 19.89 14.67
C ALA A 13 -50.74 19.69 15.52
N GLY A 14 -49.57 19.88 14.90
CA GLY A 14 -48.26 19.67 15.52
C GLY A 14 -47.16 19.12 14.61
N GLY A 15 -47.42 18.93 13.32
CA GLY A 15 -46.41 18.48 12.34
C GLY A 15 -46.15 16.98 12.32
N GLY A 16 -46.81 16.20 13.18
CA GLY A 16 -46.81 14.73 13.12
C GLY A 16 -47.93 14.20 12.24
N GLU A 17 -47.62 13.27 11.34
CA GLU A 17 -48.59 12.51 10.55
C GLU A 17 -49.10 11.32 11.39
N TYR A 18 -50.43 11.19 11.54
CA TYR A 18 -51.06 10.09 12.30
C TYR A 18 -51.98 9.31 11.37
N GLY A 19 -52.03 7.98 11.50
CA GLY A 19 -52.90 7.18 10.64
C GLY A 19 -53.37 5.89 11.29
N MET A 20 -54.39 5.29 10.68
CA MET A 20 -54.95 4.00 11.06
C MET A 20 -54.46 2.93 10.08
N VAL A 21 -54.09 1.75 10.60
CA VAL A 21 -53.57 0.63 9.82
C VAL A 21 -54.60 -0.50 9.84
N TYR A 22 -54.99 -0.97 8.66
CA TYR A 22 -55.94 -2.07 8.47
C TYR A 22 -55.23 -3.29 7.86
N LEU A 23 -55.53 -4.48 8.37
CA LEU A 23 -55.09 -5.74 7.80
C LEU A 23 -55.98 -6.12 6.61
N GLY A 24 -55.42 -6.13 5.39
CA GLY A 24 -56.17 -6.46 4.18
C GLY A 24 -55.92 -5.48 3.03
N LYS A 25 -56.77 -5.55 2.01
CA LYS A 25 -56.62 -4.71 0.81
C LYS A 25 -57.31 -3.35 0.91
N ASP A 26 -58.19 -3.17 1.89
CA ASP A 26 -59.01 -1.97 2.10
C ASP A 26 -59.30 -1.73 3.60
N THR A 27 -60.15 -0.75 3.90
CA THR A 27 -60.59 -0.41 5.27
C THR A 27 -61.60 -1.36 5.89
N SER A 28 -62.05 -2.40 5.17
CA SER A 28 -62.98 -3.39 5.73
C SER A 28 -62.27 -4.41 6.62
N GLY A 29 -60.94 -4.43 6.56
CA GLY A 29 -60.07 -5.29 7.34
C GLY A 29 -59.98 -4.93 8.83
N GLU A 30 -59.27 -5.77 9.58
CA GLU A 30 -59.04 -5.57 11.01
C GLU A 30 -58.19 -4.32 11.26
N ASN A 31 -58.66 -3.43 12.13
CA ASN A 31 -57.96 -2.22 12.52
C ASN A 31 -56.98 -2.49 13.67
N ILE A 32 -55.68 -2.34 13.43
CA ILE A 32 -54.63 -2.66 14.42
C ILE A 32 -54.74 -1.84 15.70
N ALA A 33 -55.13 -0.56 15.60
CA ALA A 33 -55.29 0.28 16.79
C ALA A 33 -56.46 -0.20 17.66
N GLU A 34 -57.54 -0.66 17.05
CA GLU A 34 -58.68 -1.26 17.76
C GLU A 34 -58.26 -2.56 18.43
N SER A 35 -57.53 -3.43 17.74
CA SER A 35 -57.05 -4.70 18.31
C SER A 35 -56.10 -4.50 19.50
N LEU A 36 -55.18 -3.54 19.42
CA LEU A 36 -54.29 -3.20 20.53
C LEU A 36 -55.05 -2.72 21.77
N VAL A 37 -56.09 -1.90 21.57
CA VAL A 37 -56.94 -1.40 22.67
C VAL A 37 -57.82 -2.52 23.23
N ALA A 38 -58.41 -3.36 22.38
CA ALA A 38 -59.27 -4.48 22.77
C ALA A 38 -58.52 -5.55 23.60
N GLU A 39 -57.22 -5.76 23.31
CA GLU A 39 -56.36 -6.64 24.10
C GLU A 39 -55.71 -5.96 25.31
N GLY A 40 -56.03 -4.68 25.57
CA GLY A 40 -55.48 -3.92 26.69
C GLY A 40 -53.99 -3.65 26.58
N LEU A 41 -53.42 -3.66 25.37
CA LEU A 41 -52.00 -3.37 25.11
C LEU A 41 -51.73 -1.88 24.87
N ALA A 42 -52.79 -1.10 24.59
CA ALA A 42 -52.75 0.35 24.46
C ALA A 42 -54.00 0.97 25.08
N SER A 43 -53.91 2.24 25.50
CA SER A 43 -55.05 3.04 25.94
C SER A 43 -55.34 4.17 24.94
N ARG A 44 -56.58 4.65 24.93
CA ARG A 44 -56.94 5.82 24.13
C ARG A 44 -56.28 7.06 24.71
N ARG A 45 -55.90 8.00 23.84
CA ARG A 45 -55.38 9.30 24.26
C ARG A 45 -56.44 10.13 24.98
N GLU A 46 -56.15 10.56 26.20
CA GLU A 46 -57.04 11.40 27.01
C GLU A 46 -57.18 12.83 26.44
N GLY A 47 -58.33 13.46 26.68
CA GLY A 47 -58.60 14.86 26.27
C GLY A 47 -59.13 15.07 24.84
N ILE A 48 -59.16 14.04 24.00
CA ILE A 48 -59.84 14.08 22.70
C ILE A 48 -61.32 13.75 22.91
N ARG A 49 -62.22 14.70 22.59
CA ARG A 49 -63.68 14.47 22.68
C ARG A 49 -64.08 13.39 21.65
N ALA A 50 -64.96 12.48 22.04
CA ALA A 50 -65.49 11.41 21.19
C ALA A 50 -66.46 11.94 20.13
N ASN A 51 -65.97 12.82 19.25
CA ASN A 51 -66.77 13.52 18.25
C ASN A 51 -66.85 12.76 16.92
N ASN A 52 -66.19 11.61 16.81
CA ASN A 52 -66.12 10.77 15.62
C ASN A 52 -66.42 9.31 16.03
N PRO A 53 -67.22 8.55 15.25
CA PRO A 53 -67.45 7.11 15.42
C PRO A 53 -66.21 6.28 15.82
N GLU A 54 -65.05 6.56 15.24
CA GLU A 54 -63.80 5.83 15.52
C GLU A 54 -63.33 5.99 16.99
N GLN A 55 -63.44 7.20 17.54
CA GLN A 55 -63.08 7.47 18.95
C GLN A 55 -64.07 6.84 19.93
N SER A 56 -65.34 6.77 19.55
CA SER A 56 -66.38 6.10 20.34
C SER A 56 -66.11 4.59 20.39
N ARG A 57 -65.73 4.00 19.24
CA ARG A 57 -65.37 2.58 19.15
C ARG A 57 -64.15 2.23 20.00
N LEU A 58 -63.10 3.04 19.97
CA LEU A 58 -61.93 2.84 20.82
C LEU A 58 -62.27 2.96 22.31
N ALA A 59 -63.17 3.86 22.70
CA ALA A 59 -63.62 3.98 24.09
C ALA A 59 -64.40 2.73 24.55
N GLU A 60 -65.27 2.17 23.70
CA GLU A 60 -65.96 0.92 23.98
C GLU A 60 -64.99 -0.25 24.17
N LEU A 61 -63.99 -0.39 23.28
CA LEU A 61 -62.99 -1.46 23.35
C LEU A 61 -62.09 -1.32 24.58
N GLU A 62 -61.75 -0.09 24.97
CA GLU A 62 -60.97 0.17 26.18
C GLU A 62 -61.73 -0.24 27.44
N GLU A 63 -63.03 0.07 27.52
CA GLU A 63 -63.88 -0.34 28.65
C GLU A 63 -64.06 -1.86 28.70
N GLN A 64 -64.15 -2.52 27.54
CA GLN A 64 -64.14 -3.98 27.45
C GLN A 64 -62.81 -4.57 27.95
N ALA A 65 -61.67 -4.00 27.57
CA ALA A 65 -60.36 -4.46 28.04
C ALA A 65 -60.18 -4.24 29.56
N LYS A 66 -60.68 -3.12 30.10
CA LYS A 66 -60.69 -2.82 31.54
C LYS A 66 -61.55 -3.80 32.32
N SER A 67 -62.79 -3.99 31.91
CA SER A 67 -63.71 -4.93 32.57
C SER A 67 -63.22 -6.38 32.49
N ALA A 68 -62.56 -6.76 31.38
CA ALA A 68 -61.93 -8.06 31.20
C ALA A 68 -60.54 -8.19 31.85
N LYS A 69 -60.02 -7.13 32.49
CA LYS A 69 -58.68 -7.10 33.13
C LYS A 69 -57.54 -7.57 32.22
N LYS A 70 -57.59 -7.18 30.94
CA LYS A 70 -56.59 -7.57 29.92
C LYS A 70 -55.38 -6.64 29.90
N GLY A 71 -54.21 -7.19 29.58
CA GLY A 71 -52.99 -6.41 29.33
C GLY A 71 -52.60 -5.48 30.49
N MET A 72 -52.51 -4.18 30.20
CA MET A 72 -52.20 -3.13 31.19
C MET A 72 -53.25 -2.96 32.28
N TRP A 73 -54.45 -3.51 32.10
CA TRP A 73 -55.57 -3.49 33.06
C TRP A 73 -55.62 -4.73 33.96
N SER A 74 -54.65 -5.64 33.83
CA SER A 74 -54.55 -6.83 34.69
C SER A 74 -54.13 -6.48 36.13
N GLU A 75 -54.55 -7.30 37.11
CA GLU A 75 -54.22 -7.10 38.52
C GLU A 75 -52.81 -7.64 38.84
N GLY A 76 -51.92 -6.77 39.31
CA GLY A 76 -50.54 -7.13 39.71
C GLY A 76 -49.56 -5.96 39.55
N THR A 77 -48.30 -6.14 39.97
CA THR A 77 -47.25 -5.11 39.84
C THR A 77 -46.61 -5.05 38.45
N GLY A 78 -47.02 -5.92 37.52
CA GLY A 78 -46.40 -6.03 36.18
C GLY A 78 -44.94 -6.48 36.19
N SER A 79 -44.37 -6.89 37.33
CA SER A 79 -42.93 -7.21 37.40
C SER A 79 -42.51 -8.36 36.47
N HIS A 80 -43.42 -9.30 36.18
CA HIS A 80 -43.19 -10.44 35.28
C HIS A 80 -43.28 -10.08 33.79
N THR A 81 -43.78 -8.89 33.43
CA THR A 81 -43.89 -8.41 32.03
C THR A 81 -42.73 -7.50 31.63
N VAL A 82 -41.94 -7.02 32.60
CA VAL A 82 -40.71 -6.27 32.35
C VAL A 82 -39.62 -7.23 31.89
N ARG A 83 -39.12 -7.03 30.67
CA ARG A 83 -38.00 -7.80 30.13
C ARG A 83 -36.69 -7.18 30.58
N ASP A 84 -35.84 -7.96 31.24
CA ASP A 84 -34.47 -7.55 31.58
C ASP A 84 -33.54 -7.78 30.39
N LEU A 85 -33.29 -6.72 29.60
CA LEU A 85 -32.43 -6.81 28.42
C LEU A 85 -30.95 -6.84 28.80
N LYS A 86 -30.27 -7.91 28.42
CA LYS A 86 -28.84 -8.08 28.65
C LYS A 86 -28.04 -7.65 27.43
N TYR A 87 -27.43 -6.47 27.50
CA TYR A 87 -26.66 -5.87 26.41
C TYR A 87 -25.20 -6.31 26.35
N THR A 88 -24.65 -6.80 27.47
CA THR A 88 -23.24 -7.14 27.61
C THR A 88 -23.11 -8.61 27.97
N ILE A 89 -22.19 -9.29 27.29
CA ILE A 89 -21.77 -10.66 27.61
C ILE A 89 -20.30 -10.58 28.01
N GLU A 90 -19.99 -10.90 29.27
CA GLU A 90 -18.62 -10.80 29.80
C GLU A 90 -17.64 -11.71 29.05
N ASN A 91 -18.05 -12.94 28.72
CA ASN A 91 -17.27 -13.88 27.95
C ASN A 91 -18.09 -14.47 26.79
N PRO A 92 -18.11 -13.81 25.62
CA PRO A 92 -18.87 -14.26 24.45
C PRO A 92 -18.48 -15.65 23.97
N ARG A 93 -17.21 -16.06 24.14
CA ARG A 93 -16.74 -17.38 23.74
C ARG A 93 -17.35 -18.47 24.61
N HIS A 94 -17.25 -18.32 25.93
CA HIS A 94 -17.85 -19.26 26.87
C HIS A 94 -19.38 -19.32 26.70
N PHE A 95 -20.03 -18.17 26.45
CA PHE A 95 -21.46 -18.12 26.18
C PHE A 95 -21.85 -18.96 24.94
N VAL A 96 -21.14 -18.78 23.82
CA VAL A 96 -21.39 -19.58 22.59
C VAL A 96 -21.11 -21.06 22.84
N ASP A 97 -20.00 -21.40 23.51
CA ASP A 97 -19.63 -22.78 23.80
C ASP A 97 -20.66 -23.48 24.71
N SER A 98 -21.22 -22.76 25.69
CA SER A 98 -22.25 -23.29 26.61
C SER A 98 -23.58 -23.63 25.93
N LEU A 99 -23.86 -23.05 24.77
CA LEU A 99 -25.08 -23.33 24.00
C LEU A 99 -24.94 -24.58 23.13
N HIS A 100 -23.73 -25.15 23.02
CA HIS A 100 -23.44 -26.41 22.34
C HIS A 100 -24.02 -26.49 20.91
N GLN A 101 -24.01 -25.37 20.18
CA GLN A 101 -24.54 -25.26 18.81
C GLN A 101 -26.02 -25.69 18.70
N LYS A 102 -26.79 -25.63 19.79
CA LYS A 102 -28.23 -25.88 19.75
C LYS A 102 -28.95 -24.64 19.20
N PRO A 103 -30.02 -24.83 18.41
CA PRO A 103 -30.85 -23.71 17.97
C PRO A 103 -31.48 -22.99 19.18
N VAL A 104 -31.29 -21.67 19.25
CA VAL A 104 -31.87 -20.79 20.27
C VAL A 104 -32.93 -19.91 19.60
N ASN A 105 -34.12 -19.83 20.20
CA ASN A 105 -35.17 -18.94 19.68
C ASN A 105 -34.72 -17.48 19.81
N ALA A 106 -34.97 -16.66 18.80
CA ALA A 106 -34.57 -15.27 18.82
C ALA A 106 -35.48 -14.40 17.93
N ILE A 107 -35.48 -13.10 18.20
CA ILE A 107 -36.14 -12.08 17.36
C ILE A 107 -35.04 -11.20 16.76
N ILE A 108 -35.11 -10.94 15.45
CA ILE A 108 -34.16 -10.01 14.81
C ILE A 108 -34.65 -8.57 14.99
N GLU A 109 -33.97 -7.83 15.85
CA GLU A 109 -34.31 -6.45 16.21
C GLU A 109 -33.80 -5.43 15.20
N HIS A 110 -32.65 -5.70 14.58
CA HIS A 110 -32.02 -4.76 13.66
C HIS A 110 -31.11 -5.48 12.66
N VAL A 111 -31.08 -5.01 11.42
CA VAL A 111 -30.14 -5.49 10.39
C VAL A 111 -29.14 -4.38 10.10
N ARG A 112 -27.86 -4.62 10.43
CA ARG A 112 -26.80 -3.63 10.20
C ARG A 112 -26.40 -3.60 8.73
N ASP A 113 -26.16 -4.77 8.16
CA ASP A 113 -25.91 -5.02 6.75
C ASP A 113 -26.43 -6.41 6.37
N GLY A 114 -26.25 -6.83 5.10
CA GLY A 114 -26.78 -8.11 4.63
C GLY A 114 -26.27 -9.35 5.39
N SER A 115 -25.14 -9.26 6.09
CA SER A 115 -24.52 -10.39 6.81
C SER A 115 -24.41 -10.18 8.33
N VAL A 116 -24.84 -9.03 8.85
CA VAL A 116 -24.72 -8.70 10.28
C VAL A 116 -26.05 -8.21 10.83
N VAL A 117 -26.55 -8.90 11.85
CA VAL A 117 -27.84 -8.60 12.50
C VAL A 117 -27.67 -8.44 14.01
N ARG A 118 -28.62 -7.74 14.63
CA ARG A 118 -28.81 -7.72 16.08
C ARG A 118 -30.01 -8.59 16.41
N ALA A 119 -29.79 -9.58 17.26
CA ALA A 119 -30.81 -10.56 17.65
C ALA A 119 -31.03 -10.53 19.16
N LEU A 120 -32.29 -10.60 19.57
CA LEU A 120 -32.71 -10.80 20.94
C LEU A 120 -32.92 -12.30 21.18
N LEU A 121 -32.01 -12.95 21.90
CA LEU A 121 -32.08 -14.37 22.23
C LEU A 121 -33.11 -14.61 23.34
N LEU A 122 -33.96 -15.61 23.16
CA LEU A 122 -35.02 -16.02 24.08
C LEU A 122 -34.67 -17.36 24.75
N PRO A 123 -35.12 -17.59 26.01
CA PRO A 123 -35.99 -16.72 26.81
C PRO A 123 -35.25 -15.64 27.62
N ASP A 124 -33.91 -15.68 27.68
CA ASP A 124 -33.12 -14.88 28.63
C ASP A 124 -32.86 -13.42 28.22
N TYR A 125 -33.42 -12.97 27.09
CA TYR A 125 -33.38 -11.60 26.57
C TYR A 125 -31.97 -11.01 26.38
N TYR A 126 -31.02 -11.83 25.90
CA TYR A 126 -29.69 -11.34 25.48
C TYR A 126 -29.75 -10.66 24.12
N LEU A 127 -29.34 -9.39 24.06
CA LEU A 127 -29.32 -8.62 22.82
C LEU A 127 -27.92 -8.65 22.19
N VAL A 128 -27.71 -9.58 21.27
CA VAL A 128 -26.39 -9.88 20.68
C VAL A 128 -26.26 -9.41 19.24
N THR A 129 -25.05 -9.09 18.81
CA THR A 129 -24.74 -8.89 17.39
C THR A 129 -24.22 -10.19 16.81
N VAL A 130 -24.90 -10.72 15.80
CA VAL A 130 -24.57 -11.99 15.12
C VAL A 130 -24.13 -11.69 13.71
N MET A 131 -22.95 -12.17 13.34
CA MET A 131 -22.50 -12.21 11.95
C MET A 131 -22.82 -13.57 11.35
N LEU A 132 -23.40 -13.58 10.15
CA LEU A 132 -23.73 -14.82 9.45
C LEU A 132 -22.47 -15.61 9.12
N SER A 133 -22.41 -16.85 9.61
CA SER A 133 -21.29 -17.74 9.35
C SER A 133 -21.15 -18.08 7.87
N GLY A 134 -19.90 -18.16 7.42
CA GLY A 134 -19.54 -18.64 6.08
C GLY A 134 -19.64 -17.63 4.94
N ILE A 135 -20.16 -16.42 5.18
CA ILE A 135 -20.36 -15.42 4.12
C ILE A 135 -19.91 -14.03 4.55
N LYS A 136 -19.80 -13.13 3.56
CA LYS A 136 -19.67 -11.69 3.77
C LYS A 136 -20.43 -10.94 2.68
N CYS A 137 -21.23 -9.97 3.10
CA CYS A 137 -21.92 -9.03 2.22
C CYS A 137 -21.11 -7.73 2.04
N PRO A 138 -21.39 -6.95 0.97
CA PRO A 138 -20.97 -5.55 0.88
C PRO A 138 -21.44 -4.76 2.10
N THR A 139 -20.60 -3.85 2.56
CA THR A 139 -20.78 -3.11 3.82
C THR A 139 -20.95 -1.61 3.58
N PHE A 140 -21.34 -0.89 4.63
CA PHE A 140 -21.41 0.57 4.62
C PHE A 140 -20.09 1.14 5.13
N LYS A 141 -19.38 1.95 4.33
CA LYS A 141 -18.09 2.55 4.72
C LYS A 141 -18.33 3.76 5.62
N ARG A 142 -17.63 3.79 6.76
CA ARG A 142 -17.59 4.93 7.69
C ARG A 142 -16.19 5.52 7.72
N GLU A 143 -16.01 6.71 7.16
CA GLU A 143 -14.84 7.54 7.42
C GLU A 143 -15.17 8.51 8.56
N ALA A 144 -14.18 8.90 9.37
CA ALA A 144 -14.39 9.50 10.69
C ALA A 144 -15.18 10.82 10.71
N ASP A 145 -15.38 11.49 9.56
CA ASP A 145 -16.13 12.74 9.42
C ASP A 145 -16.95 12.83 8.11
N ALA A 146 -17.26 11.69 7.47
CA ALA A 146 -18.02 11.65 6.22
C ALA A 146 -19.34 10.87 6.35
N PRO A 147 -20.39 11.22 5.58
CA PRO A 147 -21.63 10.46 5.55
C PRO A 147 -21.38 9.00 5.12
N GLU A 148 -22.16 8.08 5.68
CA GLU A 148 -22.03 6.65 5.45
C GLU A 148 -22.29 6.31 3.97
N VAL A 149 -21.26 5.83 3.26
CA VAL A 149 -21.35 5.51 1.82
C VAL A 149 -21.52 3.99 1.65
N PRO A 150 -22.64 3.50 1.09
CA PRO A 150 -22.82 2.09 0.82
C PRO A 150 -21.87 1.59 -0.28
N GLU A 151 -21.26 0.42 -0.07
CA GLU A 151 -20.63 -0.32 -1.17
C GLU A 151 -21.69 -0.74 -2.21
N PRO A 152 -21.30 -0.97 -3.47
CA PRO A 152 -22.24 -1.47 -4.48
C PRO A 152 -23.00 -2.70 -3.98
N PHE A 153 -24.33 -2.69 -4.14
CA PHE A 153 -25.26 -3.73 -3.68
C PHE A 153 -25.43 -3.87 -2.14
N ALA A 154 -24.80 -3.01 -1.33
CA ALA A 154 -24.93 -3.08 0.13
C ALA A 154 -26.34 -2.74 0.63
N ALA A 155 -26.97 -1.70 0.05
CA ALA A 155 -28.32 -1.29 0.41
C ALA A 155 -29.35 -2.38 0.06
N GLU A 156 -29.22 -2.98 -1.12
CA GLU A 156 -30.09 -4.06 -1.59
C GLU A 156 -29.88 -5.35 -0.79
N ALA A 157 -28.63 -5.69 -0.41
CA ALA A 157 -28.34 -6.83 0.45
C ALA A 157 -28.92 -6.65 1.87
N LYS A 158 -28.83 -5.43 2.42
CA LYS A 158 -29.46 -5.07 3.69
C LYS A 158 -30.98 -5.22 3.60
N PHE A 159 -31.62 -4.58 2.60
CA PHE A 159 -33.06 -4.69 2.38
C PHE A 159 -33.53 -6.14 2.16
N PHE A 160 -32.73 -6.95 1.45
CA PHE A 160 -33.02 -8.36 1.24
C PHE A 160 -33.13 -9.15 2.55
N THR A 161 -32.25 -8.83 3.50
CA THR A 161 -32.20 -9.43 4.83
C THR A 161 -33.31 -8.87 5.73
N GLU A 162 -33.52 -7.55 5.72
CA GLU A 162 -34.58 -6.86 6.49
C GLU A 162 -35.97 -7.37 6.13
N SER A 163 -36.31 -7.35 4.84
CA SER A 163 -37.61 -7.79 4.34
C SER A 163 -37.95 -9.24 4.71
N ARG A 164 -36.94 -10.07 5.04
CA ARG A 164 -37.07 -11.50 5.37
C ARG A 164 -36.90 -11.85 6.84
N LEU A 165 -36.18 -11.06 7.62
CA LEU A 165 -35.85 -11.42 9.01
C LEU A 165 -36.25 -10.38 10.05
N LEU A 166 -36.30 -9.09 9.70
CA LEU A 166 -36.55 -8.02 10.67
C LEU A 166 -37.90 -8.23 11.38
N GLN A 167 -37.89 -8.15 12.71
CA GLN A 167 -39.04 -8.35 13.59
C GLN A 167 -39.76 -9.70 13.40
N ARG A 168 -39.02 -10.75 12.99
CA ARG A 168 -39.54 -12.12 12.88
C ARG A 168 -38.91 -13.05 13.91
N ASP A 169 -39.69 -14.02 14.34
CA ASP A 169 -39.23 -15.15 15.13
C ASP A 169 -38.35 -16.07 14.27
N VAL A 170 -37.14 -16.32 14.75
CA VAL A 170 -36.14 -17.18 14.12
C VAL A 170 -35.51 -18.09 15.15
N GLN A 171 -34.78 -19.10 14.67
CA GLN A 171 -33.84 -19.83 15.50
C GLN A 171 -32.42 -19.53 15.06
N ILE A 172 -31.52 -19.26 16.00
CA ILE A 172 -30.12 -18.99 15.70
C ILE A 172 -29.27 -20.10 16.30
N VAL A 173 -28.41 -20.67 15.48
CA VAL A 173 -27.35 -21.58 15.91
C VAL A 173 -26.07 -20.76 16.05
N LEU A 174 -25.57 -20.60 17.27
CA LEU A 174 -24.30 -19.92 17.52
C LEU A 174 -23.15 -20.93 17.39
N GLU A 175 -22.20 -20.64 16.51
CA GLU A 175 -21.18 -21.62 16.09
C GLU A 175 -19.79 -21.29 16.63
N SER A 176 -19.45 -20.00 16.71
CA SER A 176 -18.13 -19.56 17.17
C SER A 176 -18.13 -18.10 17.61
N CYS A 177 -17.03 -17.67 18.22
CA CYS A 177 -16.76 -16.27 18.53
C CYS A 177 -15.35 -15.90 18.08
N HIS A 178 -15.23 -14.86 17.25
CA HIS A 178 -13.95 -14.35 16.75
C HIS A 178 -13.82 -12.85 17.03
N ASN A 179 -12.79 -12.44 17.78
CA ASN A 179 -12.57 -11.06 18.21
C ASN A 179 -13.82 -10.43 18.85
N GLN A 180 -14.43 -11.15 19.80
CA GLN A 180 -15.71 -10.81 20.46
C GLN A 180 -16.95 -10.79 19.55
N ASN A 181 -16.82 -11.00 18.24
CA ASN A 181 -17.95 -11.08 17.34
C ASN A 181 -18.50 -12.51 17.31
N ILE A 182 -19.80 -12.64 17.52
CA ILE A 182 -20.47 -13.93 17.52
C ILE A 182 -20.80 -14.32 16.07
N LEU A 183 -20.41 -15.53 15.68
CA LEU A 183 -20.76 -16.15 14.42
C LEU A 183 -21.95 -17.09 14.62
N GLY A 184 -22.94 -17.00 13.74
CA GLY A 184 -24.08 -17.89 13.80
C GLY A 184 -24.82 -18.05 12.48
N THR A 185 -25.64 -19.08 12.44
CA THR A 185 -26.56 -19.34 11.33
C THR A 185 -27.98 -19.06 11.77
N ILE A 186 -28.70 -18.24 10.99
CA ILE A 186 -30.12 -17.94 11.22
C ILE A 186 -30.98 -18.95 10.44
N LEU A 187 -31.81 -19.67 11.17
CA LEU A 187 -32.78 -20.63 10.66
C LEU A 187 -34.16 -19.98 10.71
N HIS A 188 -34.77 -19.80 9.55
CA HIS A 188 -36.14 -19.34 9.40
C HIS A 188 -36.96 -20.45 8.72
N PRO A 189 -38.27 -20.61 9.02
CA PRO A 189 -39.10 -21.66 8.42
C PRO A 189 -39.08 -21.68 6.89
N ASN A 190 -38.94 -20.49 6.28
CA ASN A 190 -38.87 -20.33 4.82
C ASN A 190 -37.47 -20.53 4.20
N GLY A 191 -36.47 -20.95 5.00
CA GLY A 191 -35.13 -21.31 4.51
C GLY A 191 -33.98 -20.60 5.23
N ASN A 192 -32.76 -20.91 4.78
CA ASN A 192 -31.52 -20.35 5.31
C ASN A 192 -31.14 -19.07 4.55
N ILE A 193 -31.14 -17.94 5.26
CA ILE A 193 -30.83 -16.63 4.67
C ILE A 193 -29.42 -16.59 4.07
N THR A 194 -28.45 -17.30 4.67
CA THR A 194 -27.04 -17.32 4.25
C THR A 194 -26.89 -17.90 2.84
N GLU A 195 -27.62 -18.99 2.57
CA GLU A 195 -27.63 -19.63 1.25
C GLU A 195 -28.33 -18.74 0.21
N LEU A 196 -29.45 -18.11 0.60
CA LEU A 196 -30.20 -17.21 -0.27
C LEU A 196 -29.36 -15.98 -0.67
N LEU A 197 -28.66 -15.35 0.27
CA LEU A 197 -27.78 -14.21 0.00
C LEU A 197 -26.68 -14.54 -1.01
N LEU A 198 -26.10 -15.74 -0.92
CA LEU A 198 -25.10 -16.21 -1.89
C LEU A 198 -25.73 -16.49 -3.26
N LYS A 199 -26.84 -17.22 -3.29
CA LYS A 199 -27.53 -17.62 -4.53
C LYS A 199 -27.99 -16.41 -5.34
N GLU A 200 -28.40 -15.38 -4.63
CA GLU A 200 -28.81 -14.08 -5.15
C GLU A 200 -27.59 -13.19 -5.50
N GLY A 201 -26.35 -13.56 -5.17
CA GLY A 201 -25.16 -12.77 -5.49
C GLY A 201 -24.96 -11.53 -4.62
N PHE A 202 -25.60 -11.46 -3.45
CA PHE A 202 -25.39 -10.40 -2.46
C PHE A 202 -24.21 -10.68 -1.51
N ALA A 203 -23.66 -11.89 -1.55
CA ALA A 203 -22.58 -12.30 -0.66
C ALA A 203 -21.52 -13.11 -1.41
N ARG A 204 -20.32 -13.16 -0.81
CA ARG A 204 -19.25 -14.09 -1.16
C ARG A 204 -18.95 -15.02 0.01
N CYS A 205 -18.49 -16.22 -0.29
CA CYS A 205 -18.04 -17.20 0.69
C CYS A 205 -16.75 -16.73 1.38
N VAL A 206 -16.63 -17.00 2.68
CA VAL A 206 -15.47 -16.61 3.49
C VAL A 206 -14.88 -17.83 4.19
N ASP A 207 -13.66 -18.22 3.82
CA ASP A 207 -13.09 -19.51 4.18
C ASP A 207 -12.94 -19.74 5.69
N TRP A 208 -12.46 -18.73 6.41
CA TRP A 208 -12.20 -18.84 7.85
C TRP A 208 -13.50 -19.01 8.66
N SER A 209 -14.61 -18.43 8.22
CA SER A 209 -15.91 -18.58 8.88
C SER A 209 -16.71 -19.77 8.34
N ILE A 210 -16.46 -20.22 7.11
CA ILE A 210 -17.02 -21.47 6.56
C ILE A 210 -16.51 -22.68 7.36
N ALA A 211 -15.31 -22.61 7.94
CA ALA A 211 -14.77 -23.72 8.73
C ALA A 211 -15.61 -24.07 9.96
N VAL A 212 -16.33 -23.09 10.53
CA VAL A 212 -17.21 -23.29 11.70
C VAL A 212 -18.69 -23.46 11.32
N TYR A 213 -19.03 -23.36 10.03
CA TYR A 213 -20.40 -23.49 9.55
C TYR A 213 -20.88 -24.94 9.57
N THR A 214 -21.96 -25.20 10.29
CA THR A 214 -22.44 -26.54 10.64
C THR A 214 -23.50 -27.10 9.67
N ARG A 215 -24.04 -26.28 8.75
CA ARG A 215 -25.19 -26.64 7.92
C ARG A 215 -24.85 -27.15 6.50
N GLY A 216 -23.58 -27.46 6.27
CA GLY A 216 -23.06 -28.01 5.00
C GLY A 216 -22.47 -26.94 4.10
N ALA A 217 -21.14 -26.79 4.14
CA ALA A 217 -20.41 -25.77 3.38
C ALA A 217 -20.59 -25.89 1.86
N ASP A 218 -20.83 -27.10 1.35
CA ASP A 218 -20.98 -27.36 -0.08
C ASP A 218 -22.21 -26.63 -0.67
N LYS A 219 -23.27 -26.47 0.13
CA LYS A 219 -24.46 -25.70 -0.27
C LYS A 219 -24.14 -24.23 -0.48
N LEU A 220 -23.34 -23.64 0.40
CA LEU A 220 -22.90 -22.24 0.27
C LEU A 220 -22.04 -22.06 -0.98
N ARG A 221 -21.10 -22.98 -1.22
CA ARG A 221 -20.25 -22.94 -2.42
C ARG A 221 -21.04 -23.14 -3.71
N ALA A 222 -22.01 -24.04 -3.72
CA ALA A 222 -22.91 -24.25 -4.85
C ALA A 222 -23.74 -23.00 -5.13
N ALA A 223 -24.28 -22.35 -4.10
CA ALA A 223 -25.02 -21.09 -4.22
C ALA A 223 -24.15 -19.95 -4.77
N GLU A 224 -22.91 -19.82 -4.30
CA GLU A 224 -21.96 -18.83 -4.84
C GLU A 224 -21.59 -19.13 -6.30
N ARG A 225 -21.35 -20.40 -6.64
CA ARG A 225 -21.06 -20.83 -8.02
C ARG A 225 -22.21 -20.48 -8.96
N PHE A 226 -23.44 -20.76 -8.54
CA PHE A 226 -24.64 -20.38 -9.29
C PHE A 226 -24.71 -18.87 -9.55
N ALA A 227 -24.42 -18.04 -8.55
CA ALA A 227 -24.41 -16.58 -8.72
C ALA A 227 -23.28 -16.08 -9.62
N LYS A 228 -22.11 -16.72 -9.57
CA LYS A 228 -20.95 -16.45 -10.44
C LYS A 228 -21.24 -16.79 -11.90
N GLU A 229 -21.78 -17.98 -12.18
CA GLU A 229 -22.14 -18.44 -13.53
C GLU A 229 -23.16 -17.51 -14.19
N ARG A 230 -24.09 -16.97 -13.40
CA ARG A 230 -25.13 -16.03 -13.86
C ARG A 230 -24.73 -14.56 -13.73
N LYS A 231 -23.51 -14.28 -13.28
CA LYS A 231 -22.97 -12.92 -13.08
C LYS A 231 -23.92 -12.00 -12.29
N LEU A 232 -24.47 -12.49 -11.19
CA LEU A 232 -25.45 -11.74 -10.38
C LEU A 232 -24.77 -10.71 -9.45
N ARG A 233 -25.28 -9.47 -9.43
CA ARG A 233 -24.91 -8.38 -8.49
C ARG A 233 -23.39 -8.23 -8.31
N ILE A 234 -22.82 -8.64 -7.17
CA ILE A 234 -21.37 -8.48 -6.90
C ILE A 234 -20.50 -9.25 -7.92
N TRP A 235 -21.10 -10.20 -8.64
CA TRP A 235 -20.47 -11.00 -9.69
C TRP A 235 -20.75 -10.49 -11.11
N ARG A 236 -21.35 -9.30 -11.30
CA ARG A 236 -21.66 -8.76 -12.65
C ARG A 236 -20.43 -8.69 -13.57
N ASP A 237 -19.29 -8.34 -12.98
CA ASP A 237 -18.00 -8.19 -13.66
C ASP A 237 -17.14 -9.46 -13.48
N TYR A 238 -17.73 -10.55 -13.00
CA TYR A 238 -17.03 -11.81 -12.79
C TYR A 238 -16.61 -12.38 -14.15
N VAL A 239 -15.29 -12.48 -14.31
CA VAL A 239 -14.66 -13.27 -15.35
C VAL A 239 -14.17 -14.52 -14.65
N ALA A 240 -14.76 -15.67 -14.98
CA ALA A 240 -14.22 -16.94 -14.54
C ALA A 240 -12.73 -16.96 -14.89
N PRO A 241 -11.84 -17.44 -14.01
CA PRO A 241 -10.43 -17.62 -14.35
C PRO A 241 -10.36 -18.56 -15.55
N THR A 242 -10.40 -18.00 -16.76
CA THR A 242 -10.37 -18.78 -17.98
C THR A 242 -8.98 -19.39 -18.01
N ALA A 243 -8.92 -20.71 -18.17
CA ALA A 243 -7.72 -21.42 -18.60
C ALA A 243 -7.29 -21.03 -20.04
N ASN A 244 -7.65 -19.83 -20.49
CA ASN A 244 -7.30 -19.18 -21.75
C ASN A 244 -6.49 -17.91 -21.44
N LEU A 245 -5.36 -18.09 -20.76
CA LEU A 245 -4.16 -17.40 -21.23
C LEU A 245 -3.85 -18.01 -22.60
N ASP A 246 -3.57 -17.16 -23.60
CA ASP A 246 -3.11 -17.62 -24.91
C ASP A 246 -2.07 -18.72 -24.74
N GLN A 247 -2.11 -19.74 -25.59
CA GLN A 247 -1.24 -20.92 -25.47
C GLN A 247 0.26 -20.55 -25.47
N LYS A 248 0.60 -19.34 -25.96
CA LYS A 248 1.93 -18.72 -25.89
C LYS A 248 2.35 -18.26 -24.48
N ASP A 249 1.43 -17.90 -23.58
CA ASP A 249 1.72 -17.39 -22.23
C ASP A 249 1.62 -18.45 -21.13
N LYS A 250 1.16 -19.67 -21.46
CA LYS A 250 1.07 -20.79 -20.50
C LYS A 250 2.44 -21.29 -20.04
N GLN A 251 3.46 -21.18 -20.87
CA GLN A 251 4.83 -21.55 -20.53
C GLN A 251 5.78 -20.55 -21.17
N PHE A 252 6.45 -19.77 -20.35
CA PHE A 252 7.51 -18.89 -20.81
C PHE A 252 8.82 -19.26 -20.11
N VAL A 253 9.94 -18.96 -20.75
CA VAL A 253 11.25 -19.09 -20.11
C VAL A 253 11.66 -17.70 -19.66
N ALA A 254 12.00 -17.56 -18.38
CA ALA A 254 12.40 -16.28 -17.80
C ALA A 254 13.66 -16.45 -16.94
N LYS A 255 14.48 -15.41 -16.87
CA LYS A 255 15.68 -15.38 -16.01
C LYS A 255 15.25 -14.97 -14.60
N VAL A 256 15.65 -15.72 -13.58
CA VAL A 256 15.37 -15.35 -12.19
C VAL A 256 16.30 -14.22 -11.76
N MET A 257 15.70 -13.10 -11.36
CA MET A 257 16.38 -11.86 -10.97
C MET A 257 16.49 -11.69 -9.46
N GLN A 258 15.48 -12.15 -8.71
CA GLN A 258 15.45 -12.00 -7.26
C GLN A 258 14.56 -13.09 -6.64
N VAL A 259 14.93 -13.56 -5.45
CA VAL A 259 14.11 -14.36 -4.55
C VAL A 259 13.55 -13.46 -3.45
N LEU A 260 12.24 -13.46 -3.31
CA LEU A 260 11.50 -12.72 -2.28
C LEU A 260 11.09 -13.71 -1.19
N ASN A 261 11.77 -13.66 -0.05
CA ASN A 261 11.57 -14.57 1.08
C ASN A 261 11.66 -16.05 0.64
N ALA A 262 10.59 -16.83 0.84
CA ALA A 262 10.59 -18.28 0.65
C ALA A 262 9.51 -18.79 -0.33
N ASP A 263 8.65 -17.93 -0.85
CA ASP A 263 7.50 -18.32 -1.68
C ASP A 263 7.35 -17.48 -2.96
N ALA A 264 8.18 -16.46 -3.19
CA ALA A 264 8.08 -15.61 -4.36
C ALA A 264 9.43 -15.38 -5.04
N ILE A 265 9.39 -15.21 -6.37
CA ILE A 265 10.55 -14.88 -7.20
C ILE A 265 10.18 -13.77 -8.18
N VAL A 266 11.14 -12.92 -8.50
CA VAL A 266 11.05 -11.94 -9.59
C VAL A 266 11.81 -12.50 -10.77
N VAL A 267 11.15 -12.54 -11.93
CA VAL A 267 11.74 -13.03 -13.18
C VAL A 267 11.71 -11.95 -14.26
N LYS A 268 12.74 -11.93 -15.11
CA LYS A 268 12.81 -11.10 -16.31
C LYS A 268 12.42 -11.93 -17.53
N LEU A 269 11.38 -11.49 -18.23
CA LEU A 269 10.91 -12.07 -19.48
C LEU A 269 11.84 -11.72 -20.64
N ASN A 270 11.71 -12.45 -21.74
CA ASN A 270 12.42 -12.10 -22.98
C ASN A 270 12.00 -10.73 -23.56
N SER A 271 10.81 -10.23 -23.21
CA SER A 271 10.36 -8.87 -23.55
C SER A 271 11.12 -7.77 -22.80
N GLY A 272 11.89 -8.13 -21.77
CA GLY A 272 12.50 -7.18 -20.84
C GLY A 272 11.66 -6.89 -19.59
N ASP A 273 10.39 -7.29 -19.58
CA ASP A 273 9.49 -7.03 -18.45
C ASP A 273 9.83 -7.88 -17.22
N HIS A 274 9.60 -7.31 -16.04
CA HIS A 274 9.74 -8.01 -14.76
C HIS A 274 8.38 -8.48 -14.24
N LYS A 275 8.28 -9.74 -13.83
CA LYS A 275 7.09 -10.32 -13.18
C LYS A 275 7.44 -10.98 -11.86
N THR A 276 6.61 -10.74 -10.85
CA THR A 276 6.68 -11.46 -9.58
C THR A 276 5.79 -12.69 -9.63
N ILE A 277 6.36 -13.85 -9.34
CA ILE A 277 5.70 -15.16 -9.38
C ILE A 277 5.73 -15.75 -7.97
N HIS A 278 4.55 -16.15 -7.47
CA HIS A 278 4.45 -16.89 -6.22
C HIS A 278 4.34 -18.39 -6.50
N LEU A 279 4.97 -19.20 -5.65
CA LEU A 279 4.91 -20.65 -5.71
C LEU A 279 3.52 -21.14 -5.28
N SER A 280 2.86 -21.88 -6.15
CA SER A 280 1.49 -22.36 -5.90
C SER A 280 1.42 -23.46 -4.83
N SER A 281 0.33 -23.46 -4.06
CA SER A 281 -0.03 -24.52 -3.09
C SER A 281 0.97 -24.77 -1.95
N ILE A 282 1.88 -23.82 -1.68
CA ILE A 282 2.76 -23.86 -0.51
C ILE A 282 2.63 -22.58 0.31
N ARG A 283 3.00 -22.63 1.59
CA ARG A 283 3.19 -21.46 2.45
C ARG A 283 4.64 -21.37 2.93
N PRO A 284 5.23 -20.16 2.93
CA PRO A 284 6.53 -19.96 3.54
C PRO A 284 6.42 -20.11 5.07
N PRO A 285 7.56 -20.30 5.77
CA PRO A 285 7.60 -20.23 7.22
C PRO A 285 6.99 -18.92 7.75
N ARG A 286 6.23 -18.97 8.83
CA ARG A 286 5.62 -17.79 9.49
C ARG A 286 5.73 -17.95 11.00
N LEU A 287 5.73 -16.83 11.71
CA LEU A 287 5.52 -16.82 13.16
C LEU A 287 4.02 -17.02 13.40
N GLU A 288 3.65 -18.12 14.04
CA GLU A 288 2.28 -18.36 14.51
C GLU A 288 2.16 -17.88 15.96
N GLY A 289 1.15 -17.06 16.25
CA GLY A 289 0.82 -16.62 17.60
C GLY A 289 1.34 -15.23 17.98
N ASP A 290 0.47 -14.48 18.63
CA ASP A 290 0.66 -13.14 19.16
C ASP A 290 1.55 -13.21 20.41
N SER A 291 2.85 -13.51 20.25
CA SER A 291 3.80 -13.36 21.36
C SER A 291 4.08 -11.88 21.54
N ALA A 292 3.19 -11.21 22.27
CA ALA A 292 3.24 -9.81 22.68
C ALA A 292 4.44 -9.45 23.58
N GLN A 293 5.53 -10.23 23.55
CA GLN A 293 6.62 -10.17 24.51
C GLN A 293 7.84 -9.36 24.04
N ASP A 294 7.89 -8.94 22.77
CA ASP A 294 9.04 -8.18 22.22
C ASP A 294 8.61 -6.98 21.36
N LYS A 295 7.62 -6.20 21.84
CA LYS A 295 7.10 -5.01 21.12
C LYS A 295 8.15 -3.91 20.83
N ASN A 296 9.37 -4.01 21.38
CA ASN A 296 10.45 -3.04 21.17
C ASN A 296 11.54 -3.49 20.18
N ARG A 297 11.54 -4.74 19.70
CA ARG A 297 12.54 -5.19 18.72
C ARG A 297 11.98 -5.08 17.30
N LYS A 298 12.67 -4.34 16.44
CA LYS A 298 12.36 -4.23 15.00
C LYS A 298 12.50 -5.61 14.35
N LEU A 299 11.38 -6.31 14.17
CA LEU A 299 11.32 -7.63 13.54
C LEU A 299 11.93 -7.58 12.13
N ARG A 300 12.87 -8.47 11.85
CA ARG A 300 13.51 -8.70 10.55
C ARG A 300 13.07 -10.08 10.04
N PRO A 301 12.02 -10.16 9.20
CA PRO A 301 11.42 -11.42 8.79
C PRO A 301 12.39 -12.48 8.26
N LEU A 302 13.43 -12.05 7.52
CA LEU A 302 14.42 -12.97 6.94
C LEU A 302 15.23 -13.75 8.00
N TYR A 303 15.52 -13.13 9.16
CA TYR A 303 16.40 -13.69 10.19
C TYR A 303 15.66 -14.13 11.45
N ASP A 304 14.51 -13.51 11.73
CA ASP A 304 13.74 -13.75 12.96
C ASP A 304 12.66 -14.84 12.78
N ILE A 305 12.23 -15.13 11.54
CA ILE A 305 11.27 -16.22 11.28
C ILE A 305 12.05 -17.54 11.17
N PRO A 306 11.71 -18.56 11.97
CA PRO A 306 12.31 -19.89 11.89
C PRO A 306 12.37 -20.44 10.46
N TYR A 307 13.54 -20.96 10.05
CA TYR A 307 13.77 -21.57 8.74
C TYR A 307 13.59 -20.67 7.51
N MET A 308 13.28 -19.37 7.68
CA MET A 308 13.08 -18.43 6.57
C MET A 308 14.38 -18.16 5.82
N PHE A 309 15.49 -17.97 6.54
CA PHE A 309 16.81 -17.75 5.97
C PHE A 309 17.23 -18.96 5.12
N GLU A 310 17.07 -20.16 5.64
CA GLU A 310 17.41 -21.42 4.96
C GLU A 310 16.55 -21.64 3.72
N ALA A 311 15.25 -21.33 3.79
CA ALA A 311 14.35 -21.40 2.65
C ALA A 311 14.76 -20.43 1.54
N ARG A 312 15.07 -19.18 1.92
CA ARG A 312 15.51 -18.14 0.99
C ARG A 312 16.87 -18.45 0.36
N GLU A 313 17.85 -18.91 1.15
CA GLU A 313 19.17 -19.32 0.66
C GLU A 313 19.10 -20.57 -0.23
N PHE A 314 18.22 -21.52 0.08
CA PHE A 314 17.98 -22.67 -0.79
C PHE A 314 17.49 -22.25 -2.17
N LEU A 315 16.49 -21.36 -2.23
CA LEU A 315 15.99 -20.81 -3.48
C LEU A 315 17.06 -19.99 -4.20
N ARG A 316 17.77 -19.10 -3.48
CA ARG A 316 18.82 -18.24 -4.05
C ARG A 316 19.89 -19.07 -4.76
N LYS A 317 20.51 -20.02 -4.05
CA LYS A 317 21.58 -20.89 -4.60
C LYS A 317 21.08 -21.74 -5.76
N LYS A 318 19.81 -22.16 -5.74
CA LYS A 318 19.23 -22.99 -6.80
C LYS A 318 18.83 -22.18 -8.03
N LEU A 319 18.34 -20.95 -7.87
CA LEU A 319 17.60 -20.21 -8.91
C LEU A 319 18.30 -18.96 -9.46
N ILE A 320 19.07 -18.23 -8.66
CA ILE A 320 19.51 -16.88 -9.05
C ILE A 320 20.32 -16.91 -10.35
N GLY A 321 19.97 -16.05 -11.31
CA GLY A 321 20.62 -15.97 -12.62
C GLY A 321 20.28 -17.11 -13.59
N LYS A 322 19.56 -18.16 -13.18
CA LYS A 322 19.17 -19.29 -14.04
C LYS A 322 17.88 -18.99 -14.81
N LYS A 323 17.73 -19.66 -15.95
CA LYS A 323 16.47 -19.69 -16.71
C LYS A 323 15.52 -20.69 -16.06
N ALA A 324 14.33 -20.23 -15.66
CA ALA A 324 13.26 -21.04 -15.11
C ALA A 324 12.04 -21.05 -16.05
N ARG A 325 11.27 -22.14 -16.00
CA ARG A 325 10.01 -22.28 -16.75
C ARG A 325 8.85 -22.33 -15.75
N PRO A 326 8.07 -21.24 -15.61
CA PRO A 326 6.82 -21.29 -14.87
C PRO A 326 5.80 -22.16 -15.62
N ALA A 327 5.09 -23.00 -14.87
CA ALA A 327 3.93 -23.76 -15.31
C ALA A 327 2.66 -23.09 -14.78
N PRO A 328 1.57 -23.05 -15.57
CA PRO A 328 0.38 -22.33 -15.19
C PRO A 328 -0.37 -23.10 -14.09
N THR A 329 -0.83 -22.38 -13.07
CA THR A 329 -1.83 -22.85 -12.10
C THR A 329 -2.90 -21.78 -11.98
N ALA A 330 -4.15 -22.18 -11.67
CA ALA A 330 -5.29 -21.28 -11.65
C ALA A 330 -5.00 -19.99 -10.85
N ALA A 331 -5.29 -18.83 -11.44
CA ALA A 331 -5.07 -17.54 -10.79
C ALA A 331 -5.99 -17.41 -9.57
N ALA A 332 -5.42 -17.46 -8.37
CA ALA A 332 -6.17 -17.19 -7.16
C ALA A 332 -6.42 -15.68 -7.02
N LEU A 333 -7.67 -15.25 -7.22
CA LEU A 333 -8.18 -13.98 -6.70
C LEU A 333 -8.43 -14.14 -5.20
N GLY A 334 -7.35 -14.25 -4.42
CA GLY A 334 -7.39 -14.26 -2.96
C GLY A 334 -6.96 -12.92 -2.40
N GLU A 335 -7.87 -12.20 -1.74
CA GLU A 335 -7.49 -11.08 -0.86
C GLU A 335 -6.55 -11.59 0.23
N ARG A 336 -5.50 -10.80 0.52
CA ARG A 336 -4.64 -11.02 1.68
C ARG A 336 -5.52 -11.11 2.94
N GLY A 337 -5.42 -12.21 3.68
CA GLY A 337 -5.95 -12.25 5.05
C GLY A 337 -5.33 -11.13 5.90
N PRO A 338 -6.06 -10.59 6.89
CA PRO A 338 -5.52 -9.57 7.78
C PRO A 338 -4.41 -10.22 8.61
N GLY A 339 -3.18 -9.75 8.45
CA GLY A 339 -2.00 -10.29 9.13
C GLY A 339 -0.69 -10.17 8.34
N GLY A 340 -0.74 -9.82 7.05
CA GLY A 340 0.45 -9.47 6.29
C GLY A 340 0.97 -8.09 6.66
N PHE A 341 1.89 -7.99 7.62
CA PHE A 341 2.64 -6.76 7.89
C PHE A 341 3.28 -6.25 6.59
N ARG A 342 2.79 -5.11 6.08
CA ARG A 342 3.55 -4.28 5.15
C ARG A 342 4.68 -3.65 5.95
N GLY A 343 5.92 -3.75 5.47
CA GLY A 343 6.98 -2.86 5.89
C GLY A 343 6.56 -1.43 5.59
N ALA A 344 6.26 -0.67 6.63
CA ALA A 344 6.07 0.76 6.54
C ALA A 344 7.38 1.41 6.11
N GLY A 345 7.29 2.35 5.17
CA GLY A 345 8.34 3.33 4.93
C GLY A 345 8.67 4.03 6.25
N GLY A 346 9.96 4.30 6.47
CA GLY A 346 10.45 4.86 7.72
C GLY A 346 9.86 6.22 8.00
N THR A 347 9.21 6.35 9.15
CA THR A 347 9.09 7.60 9.90
C THR A 347 9.88 7.41 11.20
N HIS A 348 10.85 8.30 11.43
CA HIS A 348 11.56 8.41 12.70
C HIS A 348 10.80 9.36 13.65
N PRO A 349 10.99 9.23 14.98
CA PRO A 349 10.14 9.83 16.01
C PRO A 349 10.61 11.24 16.42
N GLY A 350 9.70 12.02 17.02
CA GLY A 350 9.98 13.27 17.74
C GLY A 350 8.89 13.58 18.77
N PRO A 351 9.19 14.32 19.87
CA PRO A 351 8.58 14.15 21.20
C PRO A 351 7.41 15.10 21.55
N ASP A 352 6.83 14.87 22.73
CA ASP A 352 5.59 15.41 23.31
C ASP A 352 5.52 16.93 23.62
N HIS A 353 4.35 17.53 23.27
CA HIS A 353 3.55 18.65 23.88
C HIS A 353 4.16 20.06 24.16
N PRO A 354 3.38 21.19 24.34
CA PRO A 354 1.91 21.42 24.26
C PRO A 354 1.40 22.74 23.55
N LEU A 355 0.09 22.76 23.20
CA LEU A 355 -0.95 23.84 23.18
C LEU A 355 -0.76 25.26 22.54
N LEU A 356 -1.60 25.51 21.48
CA LEU A 356 -2.42 26.72 21.14
C LEU A 356 -1.74 28.06 20.67
N PRO A 357 -2.47 29.05 20.10
CA PRO A 357 -2.97 29.11 18.71
C PRO A 357 -2.73 30.47 17.99
N SER A 358 -2.79 30.57 16.65
CA SER A 358 -3.19 31.83 15.94
C SER A 358 -3.36 31.68 14.42
N ARG A 359 -4.37 32.39 13.89
CA ARG A 359 -4.82 32.54 12.48
C ARG A 359 -3.91 33.50 11.67
N PRO A 360 -4.12 33.70 10.34
CA PRO A 360 -5.19 34.56 9.76
C PRO A 360 -5.96 33.89 8.56
N LEU A 361 -7.30 33.95 8.49
CA LEU A 361 -8.18 34.89 7.73
C LEU A 361 -7.97 34.87 6.19
N ARG A 362 -8.80 34.19 5.38
CA ARG A 362 -10.17 34.47 4.84
C ARG A 362 -10.28 35.59 3.79
N GLY A 363 -10.83 35.20 2.63
CA GLY A 363 -11.58 36.03 1.69
C GLY A 363 -12.52 35.15 0.85
N HIS A 364 -13.80 35.14 1.21
CA HIS A 364 -14.92 34.49 0.51
C HIS A 364 -15.57 35.46 -0.47
N ILE A 365 -16.16 34.95 -1.56
CA ILE A 365 -17.42 35.48 -2.10
C ILE A 365 -18.35 34.28 -2.38
N ALA A 366 -19.57 34.37 -1.84
CA ALA A 366 -20.66 33.43 -1.96
C ALA A 366 -21.65 33.91 -3.03
N LEU A 367 -22.40 32.98 -3.64
CA LEU A 367 -23.77 33.25 -4.09
C LEU A 367 -24.63 31.99 -3.89
N SER A 368 -25.75 32.22 -3.21
CA SER A 368 -26.86 31.32 -2.90
C SER A 368 -27.91 31.32 -4.00
N THR A 369 -28.66 30.22 -4.12
CA THR A 369 -30.12 30.31 -4.23
C THR A 369 -30.77 28.98 -3.82
N GLN A 370 -31.80 29.12 -3.00
CA GLN A 370 -32.60 28.08 -2.35
C GLN A 370 -34.05 28.19 -2.87
N GLU A 371 -34.77 27.06 -2.82
CA GLU A 371 -36.24 26.91 -2.77
C GLU A 371 -37.07 27.05 -4.08
N PHE A 372 -37.77 25.96 -4.46
CA PHE A 372 -39.25 25.92 -4.46
C PHE A 372 -39.76 24.46 -4.46
N PHE A 373 -41.02 24.32 -4.05
CA PHE A 373 -41.66 23.23 -3.31
C PHE A 373 -41.94 21.88 -4.00
N ALA A 374 -42.18 20.90 -3.12
CA ALA A 374 -42.71 19.56 -3.29
C ALA A 374 -44.10 19.45 -3.94
N LEU A 375 -44.43 18.25 -4.45
CA LEU A 375 -45.69 17.49 -4.24
C LEU A 375 -45.57 16.11 -4.90
N CYS A 376 -46.04 15.07 -4.21
CA CYS A 376 -46.02 13.64 -4.61
C CYS A 376 -47.39 13.23 -5.24
N PRO A 377 -47.61 11.96 -5.67
CA PRO A 377 -47.75 11.44 -7.04
C PRO A 377 -49.22 11.10 -7.43
N PRO A 378 -49.53 10.43 -8.57
CA PRO A 378 -49.59 8.94 -8.58
C PRO A 378 -49.34 8.19 -9.93
N VAL A 379 -48.89 6.94 -9.81
CA VAL A 379 -49.26 5.71 -10.57
C VAL A 379 -49.26 5.71 -12.11
N LEU A 380 -48.44 4.84 -12.74
CA LEU A 380 -48.86 3.86 -13.77
C LEU A 380 -47.70 2.94 -14.23
N GLU A 381 -48.03 1.65 -14.39
CA GLU A 381 -47.25 0.57 -15.03
C GLU A 381 -47.02 0.83 -16.54
N LEU A 382 -45.93 0.30 -17.12
CA LEU A 382 -45.74 -0.14 -18.53
C LEU A 382 -44.27 -0.61 -18.70
N TRP A 383 -44.01 -1.92 -18.81
CA TRP A 383 -43.80 -2.69 -20.05
C TRP A 383 -42.73 -2.13 -21.02
N ASP A 384 -41.65 -2.93 -21.13
CA ASP A 384 -40.76 -3.18 -22.27
C ASP A 384 -40.63 -2.09 -23.37
N CYS A 385 -39.50 -1.37 -23.38
CA CYS A 385 -38.97 -0.67 -24.55
C CYS A 385 -37.44 -0.73 -24.53
N GLY A 386 -36.87 -1.61 -25.35
CA GLY A 386 -35.43 -1.75 -25.53
C GLY A 386 -34.79 -0.55 -26.21
N VAL A 387 -33.77 0.05 -25.57
CA VAL A 387 -32.88 1.02 -26.19
C VAL A 387 -31.63 0.27 -26.67
N THR A 388 -31.37 0.27 -27.98
CA THR A 388 -30.12 -0.26 -28.54
C THR A 388 -29.17 0.92 -28.78
N VAL A 389 -28.07 0.97 -28.02
CA VAL A 389 -27.00 1.97 -28.20
C VAL A 389 -25.98 1.40 -29.18
N THR A 390 -25.78 2.05 -30.33
CA THR A 390 -24.71 1.68 -31.27
C THR A 390 -23.58 2.71 -31.16
N VAL A 391 -22.40 2.26 -30.76
CA VAL A 391 -21.19 3.10 -30.66
C VAL A 391 -20.32 2.81 -31.87
N THR A 392 -20.09 3.80 -32.72
CA THR A 392 -19.15 3.69 -33.85
C THR A 392 -17.89 4.47 -33.50
N VAL A 393 -16.74 3.79 -33.47
CA VAL A 393 -15.42 4.39 -33.21
C VAL A 393 -14.69 4.56 -34.53
N THR A 394 -14.37 5.79 -34.92
CA THR A 394 -13.53 6.07 -36.08
C THR A 394 -12.18 6.57 -35.63
N VAL A 395 -11.11 5.88 -36.04
CA VAL A 395 -9.71 6.26 -35.73
C VAL A 395 -9.10 6.91 -36.96
N THR A 396 -8.71 8.17 -36.85
CA THR A 396 -7.96 8.86 -37.91
C THR A 396 -6.51 9.06 -37.47
N VAL A 397 -5.57 8.53 -38.24
CA VAL A 397 -4.12 8.68 -37.99
C VAL A 397 -3.57 9.73 -38.93
N THR A 398 -3.00 10.80 -38.39
CA THR A 398 -2.27 11.81 -39.17
C THR A 398 -0.80 11.79 -38.77
N MET A 399 0.09 11.48 -39.71
CA MET A 399 1.55 11.53 -39.49
C MET A 399 2.07 12.95 -39.75
N LYS A 400 2.70 13.55 -38.73
CA LYS A 400 3.74 14.58 -38.90
C LYS A 400 4.91 14.27 -37.97
N VAL A 401 6.09 14.77 -38.36
CA VAL A 401 7.44 14.45 -37.87
C VAL A 401 7.67 14.89 -36.41
N THR A 402 6.95 14.31 -35.48
CA THR A 402 7.25 14.08 -34.05
C THR A 402 6.09 13.22 -33.55
N VAL A 403 6.37 12.01 -33.03
CA VAL A 403 5.31 11.05 -32.71
C VAL A 403 4.59 11.47 -31.43
N THR A 404 3.47 12.18 -31.59
CA THR A 404 2.47 12.38 -30.53
C THR A 404 1.17 11.72 -31.00
N VAL A 405 0.77 10.62 -30.35
CA VAL A 405 -0.49 9.94 -30.65
C VAL A 405 -1.61 10.61 -29.86
N THR A 406 -2.38 11.48 -30.49
CA THR A 406 -3.58 12.06 -29.89
C THR A 406 -4.81 11.22 -30.26
N MET A 407 -5.37 10.54 -29.26
CA MET A 407 -6.59 9.74 -29.40
C MET A 407 -7.81 10.65 -29.19
N LYS A 408 -8.54 10.96 -30.27
CA LYS A 408 -9.81 11.70 -30.19
C LYS A 408 -10.97 10.71 -30.10
N VAL A 409 -11.72 10.75 -29.00
CA VAL A 409 -12.99 10.02 -28.86
C VAL A 409 -14.12 11.03 -28.99
N THR A 410 -14.90 10.93 -30.06
CA THR A 410 -16.09 11.75 -30.27
C THR A 410 -17.31 10.87 -30.05
N VAL A 411 -18.12 11.21 -29.04
CA VAL A 411 -19.39 10.51 -28.76
C VAL A 411 -20.51 11.34 -29.38
N THR A 412 -21.10 10.83 -30.47
CA THR A 412 -22.28 11.44 -31.08
C THR A 412 -23.50 10.67 -30.64
N VAL A 413 -24.38 11.30 -29.85
CA VAL A 413 -25.69 10.73 -29.50
C VAL A 413 -26.70 11.22 -30.53
N THR A 414 -27.20 10.31 -31.36
CA THR A 414 -28.30 10.62 -32.29
C THR A 414 -29.60 10.12 -31.68
N VAL A 415 -30.49 11.03 -31.32
CA VAL A 415 -31.86 10.69 -30.93
C VAL A 415 -32.70 10.70 -32.21
N ALA A 416 -33.10 9.52 -32.70
CA ALA A 416 -34.04 9.43 -33.80
C ALA A 416 -35.45 9.72 -33.28
N HIS A 417 -35.97 10.91 -33.55
CA HIS A 417 -37.40 11.18 -33.37
C HIS A 417 -38.16 10.50 -34.52
N LEU A 418 -39.04 9.55 -34.20
CA LEU A 418 -40.11 9.16 -35.10
C LEU A 418 -41.02 10.39 -35.29
N ALA A 419 -41.21 10.74 -36.56
CA ALA A 419 -41.81 11.98 -37.03
C ALA A 419 -43.27 12.15 -36.60
N LEU A 420 -43.61 13.33 -36.08
CA LEU A 420 -44.92 13.97 -36.25
C LEU A 420 -44.70 15.49 -36.41
N ASP A 421 -44.98 15.96 -37.63
CA ASP A 421 -45.22 17.32 -38.17
C ASP A 421 -44.68 18.61 -37.49
N GLY A 422 -43.97 19.41 -38.30
CA GLY A 422 -43.84 20.87 -38.15
C GLY A 422 -42.39 21.43 -38.23
N PRO A 423 -42.10 22.52 -38.97
CA PRO A 423 -40.74 23.01 -39.17
C PRO A 423 -40.33 23.98 -38.05
N GLY A 424 -39.18 23.73 -37.41
CA GLY A 424 -38.60 24.65 -36.43
C GLY A 424 -37.16 24.29 -36.07
N SER A 425 -36.24 25.22 -36.32
CA SER A 425 -34.78 25.14 -36.16
C SER A 425 -34.28 24.70 -34.78
N VAL A 426 -33.31 23.78 -34.75
CA VAL A 426 -32.54 23.41 -33.54
C VAL A 426 -31.24 24.24 -33.49
N VAL A 427 -31.08 25.03 -32.43
CA VAL A 427 -29.80 25.70 -32.08
C VAL A 427 -29.08 24.79 -31.09
N GLY A 428 -27.92 24.24 -31.48
CA GLY A 428 -27.09 23.38 -30.63
C GLY A 428 -26.09 24.19 -29.80
N TRP A 429 -26.00 23.88 -28.50
CA TRP A 429 -24.92 24.34 -27.62
C TRP A 429 -23.92 23.20 -27.38
N SER A 430 -22.63 23.49 -27.57
CA SER A 430 -21.51 22.58 -27.28
C SER A 430 -20.82 23.02 -26.00
N TRP A 431 -20.55 22.08 -25.08
CA TRP A 431 -19.66 22.31 -23.93
C TRP A 431 -18.45 21.37 -24.03
N GLU A 432 -17.27 21.92 -23.82
CA GLU A 432 -15.99 21.22 -23.88
C GLU A 432 -15.47 21.04 -22.44
N LEU A 433 -15.31 19.80 -21.98
CA LEU A 433 -14.75 19.50 -20.65
C LEU A 433 -13.30 19.03 -20.81
N SER A 434 -12.33 19.88 -20.51
CA SER A 434 -10.91 19.50 -20.45
C SER A 434 -10.55 19.02 -19.04
N LEU A 435 -10.21 17.73 -18.90
CA LEU A 435 -9.64 17.16 -17.69
C LEU A 435 -8.11 17.29 -17.69
N HIS A 436 -7.56 17.86 -16.62
CA HIS A 436 -6.12 18.06 -16.41
C HIS A 436 -5.40 16.71 -16.16
N PRO A 437 -4.18 16.47 -16.72
CA PRO A 437 -3.49 15.17 -16.67
C PRO A 437 -3.12 14.62 -15.28
N GLN A 438 -3.32 15.39 -14.20
CA GLN A 438 -2.97 14.98 -12.83
C GLN A 438 -4.00 14.06 -12.17
N LEU A 439 -5.25 13.98 -12.65
CA LEU A 439 -6.28 13.12 -12.03
C LEU A 439 -6.12 11.63 -12.39
N LEU A 440 -5.45 11.33 -13.51
CA LEU A 440 -5.22 9.96 -13.99
C LEU A 440 -4.09 9.24 -13.25
N LEU A 441 -3.12 9.97 -12.66
CA LEU A 441 -2.04 9.38 -11.86
C LEU A 441 -2.45 9.10 -10.41
N GLN A 442 -3.44 9.80 -9.84
CA GLN A 442 -3.90 9.57 -8.47
C GLN A 442 -4.84 8.37 -8.31
N LEU A 443 -5.45 7.85 -9.39
CA LEU A 443 -6.34 6.68 -9.34
C LEU A 443 -5.60 5.33 -9.47
N SER A 444 -4.34 5.31 -9.92
CA SER A 444 -3.55 4.08 -10.09
C SER A 444 -2.95 3.52 -8.79
N SER A 445 -2.95 4.30 -7.69
CA SER A 445 -2.28 3.95 -6.43
C SER A 445 -3.18 3.32 -5.36
N ARG A 446 -4.48 3.09 -5.64
CA ARG A 446 -5.45 2.57 -4.66
C ARG A 446 -5.89 1.10 -4.80
N PHE A 447 -5.28 0.31 -5.68
CA PHE A 447 -5.59 -1.12 -5.79
C PHE A 447 -4.35 -2.01 -5.57
N PRO A 448 -4.35 -2.96 -4.61
CA PRO A 448 -3.36 -4.02 -4.58
C PRO A 448 -3.54 -4.92 -5.81
N LYS A 449 -2.52 -5.03 -6.67
CA LYS A 449 -2.52 -5.99 -7.79
C LYS A 449 -2.71 -7.42 -7.23
N PRO A 450 -3.60 -8.25 -7.80
CA PRO A 450 -3.76 -9.64 -7.38
C PRO A 450 -2.46 -10.43 -7.62
N GLY A 451 -2.07 -11.28 -6.67
CA GLY A 451 -0.90 -12.14 -6.81
C GLY A 451 -1.19 -13.26 -7.81
N VAL A 452 -0.31 -13.44 -8.80
CA VAL A 452 -0.43 -14.55 -9.76
C VAL A 452 0.46 -15.70 -9.29
N PHE A 453 -0.14 -16.87 -9.08
CA PHE A 453 0.51 -18.09 -8.59
C PHE A 453 0.86 -19.03 -9.72
N HIS A 454 2.07 -19.58 -9.73
CA HIS A 454 2.54 -20.54 -10.73
C HIS A 454 3.31 -21.68 -10.08
N GLY A 455 3.30 -22.85 -10.71
CA GLY A 455 4.35 -23.85 -10.47
C GLY A 455 5.65 -23.37 -11.12
N VAL A 456 6.81 -23.57 -10.49
CA VAL A 456 8.10 -23.19 -11.11
C VAL A 456 8.96 -24.44 -11.26
N GLY A 457 9.25 -24.80 -12.50
CA GLY A 457 10.22 -25.83 -12.86
C GLY A 457 11.54 -25.21 -13.28
N VAL A 458 12.64 -25.70 -12.74
CA VAL A 458 13.96 -25.57 -13.38
C VAL A 458 14.21 -26.86 -14.15
N THR A 459 15.13 -26.88 -15.11
CA THR A 459 15.51 -28.03 -15.95
C THR A 459 15.78 -29.36 -15.21
N GLN A 460 15.81 -29.37 -13.87
CA GLN A 460 15.81 -30.55 -12.99
C GLN A 460 14.89 -30.38 -11.75
N GLY A 461 13.56 -30.36 -11.93
CA GLY A 461 12.57 -30.62 -10.87
C GLY A 461 11.75 -29.44 -10.35
N ASN A 462 10.64 -29.75 -9.68
CA ASN A 462 9.67 -28.82 -9.10
C ASN A 462 10.24 -28.11 -7.85
N ILE A 463 10.28 -26.78 -7.86
CA ILE A 463 10.87 -25.98 -6.77
C ILE A 463 10.02 -26.01 -5.50
N ALA A 464 8.70 -25.98 -5.63
CA ALA A 464 7.79 -26.04 -4.49
C ALA A 464 7.91 -27.40 -3.78
N GLU A 465 7.98 -28.50 -4.54
CA GLU A 465 8.22 -29.83 -4.00
C GLU A 465 9.57 -29.91 -3.27
N ALA A 466 10.62 -29.32 -3.86
CA ALA A 466 11.95 -29.34 -3.26
C ALA A 466 12.00 -28.60 -1.91
N LEU A 467 11.32 -27.45 -1.79
CA LEU A 467 11.16 -26.72 -0.53
C LEU A 467 10.42 -27.56 0.52
N VAL A 468 9.27 -28.11 0.15
CA VAL A 468 8.42 -28.91 1.03
C VAL A 468 9.15 -30.16 1.51
N SER A 469 9.86 -30.87 0.62
CA SER A 469 10.61 -32.08 0.96
C SER A 469 11.75 -31.86 1.98
N LYS A 470 12.22 -30.61 2.12
CA LYS A 470 13.22 -30.18 3.10
C LYS A 470 12.59 -29.57 4.36
N GLY A 471 11.26 -29.48 4.43
CA GLY A 471 10.55 -28.81 5.51
C GLY A 471 10.77 -27.30 5.54
N LEU A 472 11.09 -26.68 4.40
CA LEU A 472 11.32 -25.23 4.28
C LEU A 472 10.05 -24.46 3.85
N ALA A 473 8.96 -25.18 3.59
CA ALA A 473 7.63 -24.67 3.32
C ALA A 473 6.60 -25.74 3.71
N THR A 474 5.35 -25.34 3.96
CA THR A 474 4.23 -26.27 4.24
C THR A 474 3.23 -26.28 3.09
N VAL A 475 2.51 -27.38 2.92
CA VAL A 475 1.54 -27.51 1.82
C VAL A 475 0.21 -26.88 2.22
N LEU A 476 -0.36 -26.09 1.30
CA LEU A 476 -1.70 -25.53 1.48
C LEU A 476 -2.72 -26.67 1.45
N ARG A 477 -3.62 -26.75 2.43
CA ARG A 477 -4.70 -27.74 2.42
C ARG A 477 -5.90 -27.18 1.66
N TYR A 478 -6.30 -27.88 0.61
CA TYR A 478 -7.49 -27.57 -0.19
C TYR A 478 -8.59 -28.59 0.11
N ARG A 479 -9.86 -28.20 -0.06
CA ARG A 479 -10.99 -29.15 -0.02
C ARG A 479 -11.06 -29.91 -1.37
N GLN A 480 -11.73 -31.08 -1.39
CA GLN A 480 -11.68 -32.02 -2.53
C GLN A 480 -12.13 -31.41 -3.87
N ASP A 481 -13.02 -30.41 -3.85
CA ASP A 481 -13.61 -29.74 -5.02
C ASP A 481 -13.00 -28.36 -5.35
N ASP A 482 -11.79 -28.07 -4.86
CA ASP A 482 -11.12 -26.80 -5.13
C ASP A 482 -10.27 -26.87 -6.41
N ASP A 483 -10.79 -26.27 -7.48
CA ASP A 483 -10.13 -26.17 -8.78
C ASP A 483 -8.90 -25.24 -8.77
N GLN A 484 -8.61 -24.55 -7.65
CA GLN A 484 -7.49 -23.60 -7.51
C GLN A 484 -6.24 -24.17 -6.82
N ARG A 485 -5.90 -25.43 -7.11
CA ARG A 485 -4.68 -26.09 -6.60
C ARG A 485 -3.61 -26.30 -7.67
N SER A 486 -2.39 -26.56 -7.22
CA SER A 486 -1.28 -26.90 -8.09
C SER A 486 -1.58 -28.17 -8.90
N ALA A 487 -1.15 -28.19 -10.16
CA ALA A 487 -1.22 -29.39 -11.00
C ALA A 487 -0.40 -30.57 -10.42
N HIS A 488 0.54 -30.29 -9.53
CA HIS A 488 1.41 -31.27 -8.85
C HIS A 488 1.07 -31.41 -7.37
N TYR A 489 -0.20 -31.23 -6.98
CA TYR A 489 -0.60 -31.21 -5.57
C TYR A 489 -0.27 -32.51 -4.81
N ASP A 490 -0.47 -33.67 -5.43
CA ASP A 490 -0.19 -34.97 -4.81
C ASP A 490 1.32 -35.17 -4.55
N GLU A 491 2.18 -34.68 -5.44
CA GLU A 491 3.64 -34.68 -5.25
C GLU A 491 4.04 -33.81 -4.05
N LEU A 492 3.39 -32.66 -3.86
CA LEU A 492 3.61 -31.79 -2.70
C LEU A 492 3.20 -32.48 -1.40
N LEU A 493 2.04 -33.14 -1.36
CA LEU A 493 1.60 -33.90 -0.20
C LEU A 493 2.56 -35.06 0.13
N ALA A 494 3.03 -35.78 -0.89
CA ALA A 494 4.03 -36.83 -0.71
C ALA A 494 5.36 -36.26 -0.19
N ALA A 495 5.80 -35.10 -0.69
CA ALA A 495 6.99 -34.41 -0.21
C ALA A 495 6.86 -33.97 1.25
N GLU A 496 5.69 -33.48 1.66
CA GLU A 496 5.41 -33.07 3.04
C GLU A 496 5.44 -34.27 3.97
N ALA A 497 4.81 -35.39 3.58
CA ALA A 497 4.86 -36.64 4.33
C ALA A 497 6.30 -37.13 4.53
N ARG A 498 7.18 -37.00 3.51
CA ARG A 498 8.61 -37.31 3.63
C ARG A 498 9.33 -36.36 4.58
N ALA A 499 9.01 -35.06 4.57
CA ALA A 499 9.61 -34.09 5.46
C ALA A 499 9.21 -34.29 6.93
N ILE A 500 7.93 -34.62 7.17
CA ILE A 500 7.39 -34.98 8.48
C ILE A 500 8.05 -36.27 8.99
N LYS A 501 8.05 -37.34 8.20
CA LYS A 501 8.64 -38.64 8.58
C LYS A 501 10.11 -38.52 8.96
N ASN A 502 10.86 -37.67 8.25
CA ASN A 502 12.29 -37.47 8.48
C ASN A 502 12.60 -36.33 9.45
N GLY A 503 11.60 -35.65 10.01
CA GLY A 503 11.78 -34.52 10.94
C GLY A 503 12.65 -33.40 10.37
N LYS A 504 12.37 -32.94 9.14
CA LYS A 504 13.18 -31.90 8.46
C LYS A 504 12.56 -30.51 8.63
N GLY A 505 13.41 -29.49 8.75
CA GLY A 505 13.01 -28.08 8.77
C GLY A 505 11.94 -27.80 9.82
N LEU A 506 10.82 -27.21 9.39
CA LEU A 506 9.64 -26.93 10.22
C LEU A 506 9.05 -28.15 10.93
N HIS A 507 9.31 -29.37 10.46
CA HIS A 507 8.86 -30.61 11.09
C HIS A 507 9.92 -31.25 12.00
N SER A 508 11.09 -30.62 12.14
CA SER A 508 12.14 -31.03 13.06
C SER A 508 11.71 -30.75 14.50
N LYS A 509 11.99 -31.70 15.40
CA LYS A 509 11.89 -31.50 16.85
C LYS A 509 13.17 -30.95 17.48
N LYS A 510 14.21 -30.73 16.66
CA LYS A 510 15.47 -30.12 17.11
C LYS A 510 15.28 -28.63 17.35
N GLU A 511 16.19 -28.06 18.14
CA GLU A 511 16.22 -26.63 18.39
C GLU A 511 16.24 -25.83 17.08
N VAL A 512 15.45 -24.76 17.04
CA VAL A 512 15.28 -23.92 15.85
C VAL A 512 16.57 -23.13 15.60
N PRO A 513 17.11 -23.11 14.37
CA PRO A 513 18.29 -22.30 14.06
C PRO A 513 18.05 -20.81 14.30
N ILE A 514 18.88 -20.20 15.14
CA ILE A 514 18.82 -18.76 15.46
C ILE A 514 19.89 -18.02 14.65
N HIS A 515 19.47 -17.06 13.82
CA HIS A 515 20.37 -16.23 13.03
C HIS A 515 20.60 -14.88 13.70
N ARG A 516 21.77 -14.70 14.33
CA ARG A 516 22.18 -13.43 14.94
C ARG A 516 22.98 -12.60 13.93
N VAL A 517 22.28 -11.83 13.11
CA VAL A 517 22.93 -10.95 12.12
C VAL A 517 23.05 -9.53 12.66
N ALA A 518 24.27 -9.01 12.76
CA ALA A 518 24.51 -7.60 13.10
C ALA A 518 24.22 -6.71 11.88
N ASP A 519 23.56 -5.56 12.06
CA ASP A 519 23.39 -4.57 10.99
C ASP A 519 24.22 -3.33 11.34
N ILE A 520 25.31 -3.12 10.59
CA ILE A 520 26.21 -1.97 10.77
C ILE A 520 26.07 -0.98 9.60
N SER A 521 25.10 -1.19 8.70
CA SER A 521 24.80 -0.28 7.59
C SER A 521 24.46 1.12 8.09
N GLY A 522 25.29 2.10 7.73
CA GLY A 522 25.05 3.51 8.03
C GLY A 522 25.35 3.92 9.48
N ASP A 523 25.99 3.04 10.27
CA ASP A 523 26.41 3.31 11.64
C ASP A 523 27.90 3.66 11.64
N THR A 524 28.23 4.95 11.68
CA THR A 524 29.61 5.44 11.59
C THR A 524 30.51 4.91 12.72
N GLN A 525 29.98 4.74 13.94
CA GLN A 525 30.79 4.28 15.07
C GLN A 525 31.16 2.81 14.91
N LYS A 526 30.17 1.95 14.58
CA LYS A 526 30.44 0.53 14.32
C LYS A 526 31.29 0.34 13.07
N ALA A 527 31.03 1.10 12.00
CA ALA A 527 31.82 0.99 10.77
C ALA A 527 33.31 1.31 11.00
N LYS A 528 33.63 2.32 11.82
CA LYS A 528 35.03 2.62 12.22
C LYS A 528 35.70 1.46 12.98
N GLN A 529 34.94 0.76 13.82
CA GLN A 529 35.47 -0.40 14.56
C GLN A 529 35.77 -1.57 13.63
N PHE A 530 34.92 -1.82 12.62
CA PHE A 530 35.07 -2.94 11.69
C PHE A 530 36.06 -2.66 10.55
N LEU A 531 36.28 -1.39 10.17
CA LEU A 531 37.11 -1.02 9.02
C LEU A 531 38.51 -1.67 9.01
N PRO A 532 39.31 -1.63 10.10
CA PRO A 532 40.66 -2.21 10.07
C PRO A 532 40.63 -3.74 9.87
N PHE A 533 39.59 -4.42 10.34
CA PHE A 533 39.45 -5.86 10.17
C PHE A 533 39.12 -6.22 8.72
N LEU A 534 38.18 -5.49 8.11
CA LEU A 534 37.79 -5.70 6.71
C LEU A 534 38.92 -5.35 5.73
N GLN A 535 39.72 -4.31 6.03
CA GLN A 535 40.91 -3.97 5.25
C GLN A 535 41.97 -5.08 5.29
N ARG A 536 42.23 -5.64 6.48
CA ARG A 536 43.23 -6.73 6.64
C ARG A 536 42.75 -8.07 6.09
N ALA A 537 41.44 -8.31 6.07
CA ALA A 537 40.87 -9.52 5.50
C ALA A 537 41.08 -9.62 3.98
N GLY A 538 41.36 -8.50 3.30
CA GLY A 538 41.49 -8.46 1.85
C GLY A 538 40.16 -8.80 1.18
N ARG A 539 40.15 -9.84 0.33
CA ARG A 539 38.93 -10.31 -0.33
C ARG A 539 38.03 -11.07 0.65
N SER A 540 36.89 -10.46 0.96
CA SER A 540 35.85 -11.03 1.82
C SER A 540 34.70 -11.54 0.95
N GLU A 541 34.22 -12.76 1.24
CA GLU A 541 33.01 -13.29 0.62
C GLU A 541 31.78 -12.54 1.13
N ALA A 542 30.90 -12.14 0.20
CA ALA A 542 29.68 -11.42 0.52
C ALA A 542 28.52 -11.89 -0.35
N VAL A 543 27.30 -11.68 0.13
CA VAL A 543 26.06 -11.81 -0.66
C VAL A 543 25.43 -10.44 -0.83
N VAL A 544 25.13 -10.05 -2.07
CA VAL A 544 24.45 -8.78 -2.33
C VAL A 544 22.98 -8.88 -1.93
N GLU A 545 22.61 -8.31 -0.80
CA GLU A 545 21.24 -8.31 -0.29
C GLU A 545 20.34 -7.28 -0.98
N TYR A 546 20.92 -6.12 -1.33
CA TYR A 546 20.17 -5.03 -1.94
C TYR A 546 21.06 -4.12 -2.79
N VAL A 547 20.47 -3.47 -3.80
CA VAL A 547 21.13 -2.47 -4.66
C VAL A 547 20.32 -1.17 -4.57
N PHE A 548 20.90 -0.15 -3.94
CA PHE A 548 20.29 1.17 -3.78
C PHE A 548 20.43 2.03 -5.04
N SER A 549 21.59 1.96 -5.68
CA SER A 549 21.92 2.62 -6.95
C SER A 549 22.98 1.80 -7.69
N GLY A 550 23.40 2.23 -8.89
CA GLY A 550 24.46 1.55 -9.64
C GLY A 550 25.77 1.34 -8.84
N SER A 551 26.12 2.25 -7.94
CA SER A 551 27.35 2.16 -7.14
C SER A 551 27.17 1.91 -5.65
N ARG A 552 25.93 1.80 -5.14
CA ARG A 552 25.65 1.63 -3.70
C ARG A 552 24.85 0.36 -3.42
N LEU A 553 25.41 -0.53 -2.62
CA LEU A 553 24.88 -1.87 -2.34
C LEU A 553 24.77 -2.13 -0.83
N LYS A 554 23.87 -3.04 -0.44
CA LYS A 554 23.85 -3.66 0.89
C LYS A 554 24.37 -5.07 0.76
N LEU A 555 25.37 -5.41 1.55
CA LEU A 555 26.06 -6.70 1.51
C LEU A 555 25.88 -7.43 2.84
N PHE A 556 25.67 -8.73 2.77
CA PHE A 556 25.77 -9.64 3.90
C PHE A 556 27.12 -10.35 3.85
N LEU A 557 27.92 -10.22 4.91
CA LEU A 557 29.20 -10.90 5.07
C LEU A 557 28.97 -12.16 5.92
N PRO A 558 29.03 -13.38 5.35
CA PRO A 558 28.71 -14.61 6.08
C PRO A 558 29.72 -14.93 7.19
N LYS A 559 31.01 -14.63 7.00
CA LYS A 559 32.08 -14.92 7.97
C LYS A 559 31.92 -14.07 9.24
N GLU A 560 31.61 -12.79 9.08
CA GLU A 560 31.41 -11.84 10.17
C GLU A 560 29.95 -11.79 10.65
N THR A 561 29.04 -12.49 9.96
CA THR A 561 27.59 -12.49 10.22
C THR A 561 26.98 -11.08 10.33
N CYS A 562 27.40 -10.17 9.45
CA CYS A 562 27.00 -8.76 9.50
C CYS A 562 26.52 -8.22 8.15
N LEU A 563 25.69 -7.17 8.21
CA LEU A 563 25.23 -6.40 7.07
C LEU A 563 25.97 -5.06 7.01
N ILE A 564 26.52 -4.74 5.84
CA ILE A 564 27.23 -3.51 5.59
C ILE A 564 26.64 -2.76 4.41
N THR A 565 26.79 -1.43 4.39
CA THR A 565 26.56 -0.64 3.17
C THR A 565 27.89 -0.45 2.46
N PHE A 566 27.91 -0.71 1.15
CA PHE A 566 29.11 -0.72 0.33
C PHE A 566 28.96 0.23 -0.86
N LEU A 567 30.00 1.00 -1.13
CA LEU A 567 30.14 1.93 -2.25
C LEU A 567 31.29 1.47 -3.14
N LEU A 568 31.07 1.48 -4.45
CA LEU A 568 32.09 1.14 -5.42
C LEU A 568 33.18 2.21 -5.47
N ALA A 569 34.44 1.79 -5.35
CA ALA A 569 35.61 2.64 -5.44
C ALA A 569 35.95 2.99 -6.91
N GLY A 570 36.64 4.13 -7.07
CA GLY A 570 37.25 4.56 -8.33
C GLY A 570 36.30 5.05 -9.42
N ILE A 571 35.01 5.19 -9.14
CA ILE A 571 34.01 5.61 -10.14
C ILE A 571 33.01 6.62 -9.59
N GLU A 572 32.47 7.44 -10.49
CA GLU A 572 31.29 8.29 -10.28
C GLU A 572 30.12 7.71 -11.08
N CYS A 573 29.09 7.25 -10.37
CA CYS A 573 27.87 6.70 -10.95
C CYS A 573 26.74 7.74 -10.91
N PRO A 574 25.94 7.89 -11.98
CA PRO A 574 24.82 8.81 -12.00
C PRO A 574 23.85 8.60 -10.83
N ARG A 575 23.46 9.69 -10.17
CA ARG A 575 22.60 9.68 -8.98
C ARG A 575 21.12 9.63 -9.38
N GLY A 576 20.37 8.73 -8.76
CA GLY A 576 18.92 8.65 -8.93
C GLY A 576 18.18 9.83 -8.27
N ALA A 577 16.91 10.00 -8.65
CA ALA A 577 16.06 11.08 -8.12
C ALA A 577 15.94 11.02 -6.59
N ARG A 578 15.93 12.18 -5.94
CA ARG A 578 15.70 12.31 -4.49
C ARG A 578 14.46 13.15 -4.24
N ASN A 579 13.46 12.55 -3.60
CA ASN A 579 12.28 13.25 -3.10
C ASN A 579 12.38 13.34 -1.57
N LEU A 580 13.03 14.40 -1.09
CA LEU A 580 13.02 14.77 0.33
C LEU A 580 11.94 15.86 0.54
N PRO A 581 11.31 15.93 1.73
CA PRO A 581 10.39 17.03 2.02
C PRO A 581 11.08 18.38 1.80
N GLY A 582 10.61 19.16 0.82
CA GLY A 582 11.17 20.47 0.46
C GLY A 582 12.27 20.48 -0.61
N LEU A 583 12.72 19.32 -1.12
CA LEU A 583 13.68 19.26 -2.23
C LEU A 583 13.39 18.04 -3.11
N ALA A 584 12.79 18.28 -4.28
CA ALA A 584 12.67 17.29 -5.35
C ALA A 584 13.81 17.52 -6.35
N GLN A 585 14.76 16.58 -6.41
CA GLN A 585 15.84 16.59 -7.37
C GLN A 585 15.61 15.46 -8.37
N GLU A 586 15.50 15.82 -9.66
CA GLU A 586 15.43 14.84 -10.74
C GLU A 586 16.72 14.01 -10.80
N GLY A 587 16.58 12.75 -11.22
CA GLY A 587 17.71 11.84 -11.34
C GLY A 587 18.63 12.26 -12.48
N GLU A 588 19.93 12.08 -12.31
CA GLU A 588 20.90 12.25 -13.39
C GLU A 588 20.61 11.22 -14.50
N PRO A 589 20.87 11.58 -15.78
CA PRO A 589 20.65 10.68 -16.91
C PRO A 589 21.31 9.31 -16.70
N PHE A 590 20.63 8.25 -17.13
CA PHE A 590 21.09 6.86 -17.05
C PHE A 590 21.26 6.30 -15.62
N SER A 591 20.86 7.02 -14.57
CA SER A 591 20.92 6.54 -13.17
C SER A 591 20.06 5.29 -12.91
N GLU A 592 18.87 5.21 -13.52
CA GLU A 592 18.01 4.01 -13.45
C GLU A 592 18.63 2.83 -14.20
N GLU A 593 19.21 3.07 -15.38
CA GLU A 593 19.86 2.04 -16.18
C GLU A 593 21.11 1.47 -15.48
N ALA A 594 21.92 2.33 -14.85
CA ALA A 594 23.07 1.92 -14.03
C ALA A 594 22.63 1.05 -12.83
N THR A 595 21.52 1.42 -12.20
CA THR A 595 20.94 0.66 -11.09
C THR A 595 20.41 -0.70 -11.55
N LEU A 596 19.73 -0.74 -12.71
CA LEU A 596 19.24 -1.97 -13.30
C LEU A 596 20.40 -2.89 -13.68
N PHE A 597 21.41 -2.39 -14.40
CA PHE A 597 22.61 -3.16 -14.77
C PHE A 597 23.25 -3.83 -13.55
N THR A 598 23.44 -3.08 -12.47
CA THR A 598 24.00 -3.60 -11.22
C THR A 598 23.10 -4.66 -10.60
N LYS A 599 21.78 -4.45 -10.57
CA LYS A 599 20.83 -5.46 -10.10
C LYS A 599 20.90 -6.74 -10.92
N GLU A 600 20.97 -6.65 -12.25
CA GLU A 600 21.00 -7.84 -13.12
C GLU A 600 22.29 -8.65 -12.96
N LEU A 601 23.39 -7.95 -12.68
CA LEU A 601 24.70 -8.55 -12.60
C LEU A 601 24.99 -9.15 -11.23
N VAL A 602 24.63 -8.49 -10.12
CA VAL A 602 25.10 -8.89 -8.78
C VAL A 602 24.03 -9.15 -7.72
N LEU A 603 22.77 -8.77 -7.92
CA LEU A 603 21.72 -8.93 -6.88
C LEU A 603 21.58 -10.39 -6.45
N GLN A 604 21.67 -10.64 -5.14
CA GLN A 604 21.60 -11.96 -4.49
C GLN A 604 22.63 -12.99 -5.00
N ARG A 605 23.70 -12.53 -5.64
CA ARG A 605 24.84 -13.37 -5.99
C ARG A 605 25.91 -13.33 -4.91
N GLU A 606 26.70 -14.40 -4.87
CA GLU A 606 27.93 -14.47 -4.09
C GLU A 606 29.00 -13.68 -4.83
N VAL A 607 29.66 -12.77 -4.12
CA VAL A 607 30.65 -11.83 -4.65
C VAL A 607 31.83 -11.77 -3.68
N GLU A 608 32.98 -11.32 -4.17
CA GLU A 608 34.14 -11.02 -3.34
C GLU A 608 34.30 -9.50 -3.24
N VAL A 609 34.46 -8.97 -2.03
CA VAL A 609 34.65 -7.54 -1.83
C VAL A 609 35.96 -7.23 -1.11
N GLU A 610 36.62 -6.17 -1.57
CA GLU A 610 37.84 -5.62 -0.98
C GLU A 610 37.50 -4.25 -0.40
N VAL A 611 37.59 -4.09 0.92
CA VAL A 611 37.28 -2.82 1.59
C VAL A 611 38.55 -1.96 1.67
N GLU A 612 38.51 -0.77 1.07
CA GLU A 612 39.65 0.18 1.10
C GLU A 612 39.49 1.24 2.18
N SER A 613 38.30 1.82 2.30
CA SER A 613 38.04 2.95 3.21
C SER A 613 36.56 3.02 3.59
N MET A 614 36.15 4.11 4.22
CA MET A 614 34.75 4.39 4.53
C MET A 614 34.44 5.88 4.41
N ASP A 615 33.18 6.22 4.11
CA ASP A 615 32.71 7.59 4.13
C ASP A 615 32.26 8.05 5.55
N LYS A 616 31.91 9.34 5.67
CA LYS A 616 31.44 9.92 6.95
C LYS A 616 30.10 9.34 7.43
N ALA A 617 29.31 8.76 6.52
CA ALA A 617 28.01 8.18 6.79
C ALA A 617 28.08 6.70 7.16
N GLY A 618 29.28 6.12 7.31
CA GLY A 618 29.43 4.72 7.68
C GLY A 618 29.27 3.74 6.51
N ASN A 619 29.35 4.19 5.26
CA ASN A 619 29.37 3.32 4.09
C ASN A 619 30.83 2.94 3.79
N PHE A 620 31.12 1.66 3.65
CA PHE A 620 32.42 1.16 3.24
C PHE A 620 32.63 1.42 1.75
N ILE A 621 33.85 1.79 1.36
CA ILE A 621 34.23 2.05 -0.04
C ILE A 621 35.25 1.00 -0.45
N GLY A 622 35.05 0.39 -1.62
CA GLY A 622 35.94 -0.67 -2.07
C GLY A 622 35.59 -1.27 -3.43
N TRP A 623 36.21 -2.40 -3.75
CA TRP A 623 36.04 -3.11 -5.01
C TRP A 623 35.15 -4.33 -4.84
N LEU A 624 34.26 -4.56 -5.80
CA LEU A 624 33.39 -5.74 -5.82
C LEU A 624 33.71 -6.56 -7.07
N HIS A 625 33.97 -7.85 -6.86
CA HIS A 625 34.28 -8.82 -7.87
C HIS A 625 33.20 -9.89 -7.95
N ILE A 626 32.78 -10.23 -9.17
CA ILE A 626 31.87 -11.31 -9.45
C ILE A 626 32.40 -12.15 -10.61
N GLU A 627 32.65 -13.44 -10.37
CA GLU A 627 33.15 -14.37 -11.40
C GLU A 627 34.40 -13.83 -12.15
N GLY A 628 35.29 -13.13 -11.41
CA GLY A 628 36.50 -12.51 -11.97
C GLY A 628 36.30 -11.14 -12.62
N VAL A 629 35.07 -10.65 -12.73
CA VAL A 629 34.73 -9.33 -13.27
C VAL A 629 34.65 -8.30 -12.14
N ASN A 630 35.37 -7.19 -12.27
CA ASN A 630 35.27 -6.05 -11.36
C ASN A 630 34.07 -5.17 -11.74
N LEU A 631 33.13 -4.98 -10.81
CA LEU A 631 31.88 -4.26 -11.08
C LEU A 631 32.10 -2.78 -11.42
N SER A 632 33.10 -2.12 -10.83
CA SER A 632 33.44 -0.73 -11.17
C SER A 632 33.88 -0.62 -12.62
N VAL A 633 34.72 -1.56 -13.09
CA VAL A 633 35.19 -1.62 -14.48
C VAL A 633 34.01 -1.89 -15.42
N ALA A 634 33.15 -2.85 -15.10
CA ALA A 634 31.98 -3.20 -15.92
C ALA A 634 31.00 -2.03 -16.09
N LEU A 635 30.78 -1.23 -15.04
CA LEU A 635 29.92 -0.03 -15.13
C LEU A 635 30.51 1.05 -16.04
N VAL A 636 31.81 1.28 -15.96
CA VAL A 636 32.52 2.22 -16.85
C VAL A 636 32.50 1.72 -18.29
N GLU A 637 32.81 0.44 -18.49
CA GLU A 637 32.81 -0.21 -19.80
C GLU A 637 31.45 -0.11 -20.49
N GLN A 638 30.35 -0.22 -19.75
CA GLN A 638 28.98 -0.09 -20.29
C GLN A 638 28.51 1.37 -20.46
N ALA A 639 29.40 2.34 -20.30
CA ALA A 639 29.10 3.78 -20.32
C ALA A 639 28.03 4.18 -19.29
N LEU A 640 27.98 3.51 -18.14
CA LEU A 640 27.03 3.77 -17.05
C LEU A 640 27.68 4.48 -15.85
N SER A 641 28.99 4.72 -15.89
CA SER A 641 29.75 5.46 -14.86
C SER A 641 31.01 6.08 -15.47
N ARG A 642 31.59 7.06 -14.76
CA ARG A 642 32.85 7.72 -15.12
C ARG A 642 33.94 7.33 -14.13
N VAL A 643 35.21 7.37 -14.55
CA VAL A 643 36.32 7.12 -13.63
C VAL A 643 36.51 8.34 -12.73
N HIS A 644 36.67 8.09 -11.43
CA HIS A 644 36.94 9.10 -10.43
C HIS A 644 38.45 9.20 -10.16
N PHE A 645 38.96 10.38 -9.79
CA PHE A 645 40.40 10.58 -9.52
C PHE A 645 40.95 9.65 -8.42
N THR A 646 40.10 9.15 -7.52
CA THR A 646 40.53 8.17 -6.50
C THR A 646 41.01 6.85 -7.10
N ALA A 647 40.67 6.53 -8.35
CA ALA A 647 41.15 5.37 -9.06
C ALA A 647 42.66 5.42 -9.36
N GLU A 648 43.29 6.61 -9.43
CA GLU A 648 44.69 6.76 -9.85
C GLU A 648 45.68 5.95 -9.01
N ARG A 649 45.39 5.79 -7.72
CA ARG A 649 46.22 5.06 -6.76
C ARG A 649 45.88 3.57 -6.67
N SER A 650 44.87 3.11 -7.43
CA SER A 650 44.37 1.75 -7.39
C SER A 650 45.08 0.85 -8.42
N PRO A 651 45.28 -0.46 -8.12
CA PRO A 651 45.74 -1.41 -9.12
C PRO A 651 44.80 -1.55 -10.32
N TYR A 652 43.54 -1.14 -10.20
CA TYR A 652 42.54 -1.23 -11.27
C TYR A 652 42.50 0.02 -12.18
N CYS A 653 43.34 1.04 -11.93
CA CYS A 653 43.38 2.29 -12.70
C CYS A 653 43.48 2.07 -14.21
N LYS A 654 44.44 1.25 -14.64
CA LYS A 654 44.68 0.96 -16.07
C LYS A 654 43.46 0.34 -16.75
N ALA A 655 42.78 -0.58 -16.06
CA ALA A 655 41.58 -1.24 -16.59
C ALA A 655 40.39 -0.28 -16.66
N LEU A 656 40.23 0.59 -15.65
CA LEU A 656 39.19 1.62 -15.61
C LEU A 656 39.36 2.65 -16.73
N LEU A 657 40.58 3.14 -16.96
CA LEU A 657 40.88 4.08 -18.03
C LEU A 657 40.65 3.45 -19.41
N ALA A 658 41.12 2.23 -19.63
CA ALA A 658 40.87 1.51 -20.88
C ALA A 658 39.38 1.29 -21.16
N ALA A 659 38.61 0.92 -20.13
CA ALA A 659 37.15 0.78 -20.24
C ALA A 659 36.46 2.12 -20.53
N GLN A 660 36.95 3.21 -19.93
CA GLN A 660 36.42 4.55 -20.15
C GLN A 660 36.70 5.04 -21.58
N ASP A 661 37.90 4.83 -22.09
CA ASP A 661 38.27 5.23 -23.44
C ASP A 661 37.46 4.47 -24.48
N ALA A 662 37.26 3.16 -24.28
CA ALA A 662 36.37 2.37 -25.11
C ALA A 662 34.91 2.86 -25.06
N ALA A 663 34.42 3.26 -23.88
CA ALA A 663 33.07 3.82 -23.72
C ALA A 663 32.91 5.19 -24.39
N LYS A 664 33.93 6.06 -24.30
CA LYS A 664 33.97 7.37 -24.97
C LYS A 664 33.95 7.24 -26.48
N GLN A 665 34.73 6.31 -27.04
CA GLN A 665 34.78 6.07 -28.49
C GLN A 665 33.42 5.67 -29.08
N ARG A 666 32.59 4.97 -28.31
CA ARG A 666 31.24 4.60 -28.74
C ARG A 666 30.23 5.75 -28.64
N LYS A 667 30.54 6.82 -27.90
CA LYS A 667 29.66 7.99 -27.67
C LYS A 667 28.24 7.61 -27.23
N GLU A 668 28.15 6.61 -26.36
CA GLU A 668 26.88 6.09 -25.84
C GLU A 668 26.64 6.55 -24.39
N LYS A 669 25.36 6.66 -24.00
CA LYS A 669 24.89 6.89 -22.62
C LYS A 669 25.55 8.10 -21.94
N VAL A 670 26.32 7.93 -20.86
CA VAL A 670 26.95 9.05 -20.13
C VAL A 670 27.97 9.84 -20.98
N TRP A 671 28.32 9.32 -22.15
CA TRP A 671 29.19 9.92 -23.17
C TRP A 671 28.43 10.38 -24.43
N SER A 672 27.09 10.39 -24.43
CA SER A 672 26.27 10.79 -25.59
C SER A 672 26.48 12.22 -26.06
N HIS A 673 26.94 13.10 -25.15
CA HIS A 673 27.26 14.51 -25.42
C HIS A 673 28.76 14.78 -25.31
N TYR A 674 29.60 13.76 -25.48
CA TYR A 674 31.05 13.93 -25.43
C TYR A 674 31.57 14.56 -26.73
N GLU A 675 31.89 15.85 -26.66
CA GLU A 675 32.73 16.52 -27.64
C GLU A 675 34.20 16.29 -27.25
N GLU A 676 34.97 15.68 -28.15
CA GLU A 676 36.43 15.61 -28.01
C GLU A 676 36.94 17.05 -28.10
N THR A 677 37.34 17.62 -26.97
CA THR A 677 38.17 18.83 -26.99
C THR A 677 39.49 18.45 -27.64
N PRO A 678 39.83 18.97 -28.83
CA PRO A 678 41.18 18.84 -29.36
C PRO A 678 42.12 19.57 -28.39
N VAL A 679 43.30 19.01 -28.21
CA VAL A 679 44.42 19.67 -27.52
C VAL A 679 44.64 21.02 -28.21
N GLU A 680 44.55 22.10 -27.42
CA GLU A 680 44.90 23.49 -27.73
C GLU A 680 45.03 23.86 -29.22
N GLU A 681 43.96 24.35 -29.83
CA GLU A 681 44.07 25.38 -30.87
C GLU A 681 42.88 26.35 -30.77
N VAL A 682 43.20 27.64 -30.80
CA VAL A 682 42.36 28.80 -30.47
C VAL A 682 41.08 28.82 -31.32
N VAL A 683 39.91 28.82 -30.67
CA VAL A 683 38.61 28.90 -31.36
C VAL A 683 38.28 30.37 -31.67
N PRO A 684 38.03 30.76 -32.95
CA PRO A 684 37.37 32.01 -33.26
C PRO A 684 35.86 31.87 -33.04
N VAL A 685 35.27 32.79 -32.26
CA VAL A 685 33.87 32.81 -31.87
C VAL A 685 32.98 33.19 -33.08
N LEU A 686 31.96 32.38 -33.35
CA LEU A 686 30.88 32.66 -34.31
C LEU A 686 29.85 33.63 -33.72
N GLU A 687 29.45 34.62 -34.53
CA GLU A 687 28.48 35.68 -34.17
C GLU A 687 27.07 35.13 -33.95
N GLU A 688 26.54 35.31 -32.73
CA GLU A 688 25.10 35.26 -32.44
C GLU A 688 24.55 36.65 -32.10
N LYS A 689 23.28 36.85 -32.49
CA LYS A 689 22.53 38.11 -32.54
C LYS A 689 22.46 38.85 -31.20
N GLU A 690 22.71 40.16 -31.26
CA GLU A 690 22.50 41.22 -30.25
C GLU A 690 22.52 40.79 -28.77
N ARG A 691 23.70 40.92 -28.17
CA ARG A 691 23.96 40.80 -26.73
C ARG A 691 23.06 41.76 -25.93
N THR A 692 21.98 41.26 -25.35
CA THR A 692 21.24 41.98 -24.30
C THR A 692 22.11 41.98 -23.04
N ALA A 693 22.70 43.14 -22.73
CA ALA A 693 23.54 43.28 -21.55
C ALA A 693 22.66 43.34 -20.30
N ASN A 694 22.61 42.23 -19.55
CA ASN A 694 21.97 42.16 -18.24
C ASN A 694 22.99 42.46 -17.15
N TYR A 695 23.09 43.74 -16.77
CA TYR A 695 23.99 44.16 -15.70
C TYR A 695 23.38 43.86 -14.33
N LYS A 696 24.18 43.24 -13.47
CA LYS A 696 23.83 43.03 -12.06
C LYS A 696 24.79 43.81 -11.17
N PRO A 697 24.30 44.41 -10.08
CA PRO A 697 25.17 45.04 -9.09
C PRO A 697 25.98 43.96 -8.38
N VAL A 698 27.30 44.11 -8.40
CA VAL A 698 28.23 43.19 -7.74
C VAL A 698 29.25 43.99 -6.93
N PHE A 699 29.73 43.41 -5.84
CA PHE A 699 30.81 43.97 -5.03
C PHE A 699 32.11 43.23 -5.37
N VAL A 700 33.08 43.91 -5.96
CA VAL A 700 34.38 43.32 -6.29
C VAL A 700 35.19 43.14 -5.02
N THR A 701 35.58 41.91 -4.70
CA THR A 701 36.25 41.56 -3.44
C THR A 701 37.76 41.41 -3.58
N GLU A 702 38.23 40.85 -4.70
CA GLU A 702 39.65 40.58 -4.93
C GLU A 702 39.97 40.72 -6.42
N ILE A 703 41.15 41.25 -6.74
CA ILE A 703 41.69 41.29 -8.10
C ILE A 703 43.03 40.55 -8.06
N THR A 704 43.18 39.54 -8.90
CA THR A 704 44.37 38.68 -8.94
C THR A 704 45.39 39.20 -9.97
N ASP A 705 46.65 38.80 -9.79
CA ASP A 705 47.77 39.22 -10.65
C ASP A 705 47.63 38.78 -12.12
N ASP A 706 46.80 37.77 -12.39
CA ASP A 706 46.49 37.25 -13.72
C ASP A 706 45.24 37.91 -14.36
N LEU A 707 44.84 39.09 -13.88
CA LEU A 707 43.69 39.88 -14.35
C LEU A 707 42.32 39.19 -14.19
N HIS A 708 42.22 38.20 -13.31
CA HIS A 708 40.93 37.73 -12.82
C HIS A 708 40.48 38.55 -11.61
N PHE A 709 39.19 38.50 -11.30
CA PHE A 709 38.64 39.15 -10.11
C PHE A 709 37.47 38.35 -9.54
N TYR A 710 37.30 38.44 -8.24
CA TYR A 710 36.19 37.84 -7.52
C TYR A 710 35.15 38.90 -7.17
N VAL A 711 33.89 38.48 -7.18
CA VAL A 711 32.76 39.35 -6.87
C VAL A 711 31.76 38.65 -5.96
N GLN A 712 31.07 39.45 -5.15
CA GLN A 712 29.91 39.06 -4.38
C GLN A 712 28.65 39.67 -5.00
N ASP A 713 27.55 38.92 -4.97
CA ASP A 713 26.24 39.44 -5.37
C ASP A 713 25.69 40.35 -4.27
N VAL A 714 25.42 41.62 -4.62
CA VAL A 714 24.91 42.63 -3.67
C VAL A 714 23.57 42.20 -3.06
N GLU A 715 22.75 41.45 -3.78
CA GLU A 715 21.45 40.97 -3.28
C GLU A 715 21.60 39.96 -2.13
N THR A 716 22.71 39.22 -2.09
CA THR A 716 22.97 38.18 -1.09
C THR A 716 23.87 38.63 0.07
N GLY A 717 24.39 39.86 0.03
CA GLY A 717 25.33 40.37 1.04
C GLY A 717 24.83 40.26 2.47
N ALA A 718 23.58 40.63 2.74
CA ALA A 718 22.99 40.54 4.08
C ALA A 718 22.90 39.09 4.62
N GLN A 719 22.80 38.10 3.73
CA GLN A 719 22.79 36.69 4.13
C GLN A 719 24.21 36.23 4.54
N LEU A 720 25.23 36.71 3.82
CA LEU A 720 26.63 36.45 4.15
C LEU A 720 27.01 37.09 5.48
N GLU A 721 26.62 38.34 5.74
CA GLU A 721 26.86 39.03 7.03
C GLU A 721 26.27 38.24 8.20
N LYS A 722 24.99 37.84 8.07
CA LYS A 722 24.32 37.04 9.10
C LYS A 722 24.97 35.68 9.31
N LEU A 723 25.46 35.03 8.24
CA LEU A 723 26.19 33.78 8.35
C LEU A 723 27.51 33.97 9.12
N MET A 724 28.26 35.03 8.80
CA MET A 724 29.53 35.33 9.46
C MET A 724 29.33 35.66 10.94
N GLU A 725 28.30 36.42 11.30
CA GLU A 725 27.95 36.72 12.69
C GLU A 725 27.64 35.45 13.50
N ASN A 726 26.76 34.58 12.97
CA ASN A 726 26.40 33.32 13.63
C ASN A 726 27.61 32.39 13.78
N MET A 727 28.43 32.27 12.73
CA MET A 727 29.62 31.43 12.74
C MET A 727 30.65 31.93 13.76
N ARG A 728 30.92 33.24 13.81
CA ARG A 728 31.86 33.83 14.76
C ARG A 728 31.36 33.70 16.20
N ALA A 729 30.06 33.83 16.44
CA ALA A 729 29.46 33.57 17.75
C ALA A 729 29.63 32.10 18.19
N GLU A 730 29.43 31.14 17.28
CA GLU A 730 29.62 29.70 17.54
C GLU A 730 31.09 29.37 17.87
N VAL A 731 32.04 29.94 17.11
CA VAL A 731 33.47 29.77 17.35
C VAL A 731 33.92 30.45 18.65
N GLY A 732 33.33 31.59 19.00
CA GLY A 732 33.59 32.26 20.28
C GLY A 732 33.09 31.47 21.49
N ALA A 733 31.93 30.81 21.37
CA ALA A 733 31.37 29.94 22.42
C ALA A 733 32.12 28.61 22.55
N HIS A 734 32.72 28.13 21.45
CA HIS A 734 33.48 26.88 21.39
C HIS A 734 34.87 27.09 20.76
N PRO A 735 35.82 27.67 21.52
CA PRO A 735 37.13 28.01 20.98
C PRO A 735 37.90 26.80 20.44
N PRO A 736 38.73 27.00 19.39
CA PRO A 736 39.61 25.97 18.85
C PRO A 736 40.48 25.26 19.89
N VAL A 737 40.49 23.93 19.86
CA VAL A 737 41.49 23.14 20.60
C VAL A 737 42.73 22.94 19.74
N GLU A 738 43.88 23.37 20.26
CA GLU A 738 45.19 23.22 19.62
C GLU A 738 45.48 21.76 19.19
N GLY A 739 45.92 21.57 17.95
CA GLY A 739 46.32 20.26 17.42
C GLY A 739 45.17 19.29 17.06
N SER A 740 43.90 19.69 17.24
CA SER A 740 42.74 18.83 16.95
C SER A 740 42.40 18.71 15.45
N TYR A 741 42.90 19.62 14.63
CA TYR A 741 42.64 19.67 13.19
C TYR A 741 43.89 19.33 12.37
N SER A 742 43.77 18.31 11.52
CA SER A 742 44.80 17.91 10.56
C SER A 742 44.32 18.21 9.13
N PRO A 743 44.62 19.41 8.59
CA PRO A 743 44.12 19.86 7.29
C PRO A 743 44.59 18.96 6.15
N ARG A 744 43.68 18.63 5.22
CA ARG A 744 44.01 18.01 3.93
C ARG A 744 43.58 18.90 2.78
N ARG A 745 44.29 18.81 1.65
CA ARG A 745 43.91 19.50 0.41
C ARG A 745 42.47 19.18 0.03
N GLY A 746 41.68 20.21 -0.21
CA GLY A 746 40.25 20.14 -0.53
C GLY A 746 39.32 20.16 0.69
N ASP A 747 39.83 20.13 1.92
CA ASP A 747 38.97 20.24 3.12
C ASP A 747 38.36 21.64 3.23
N PHE A 748 37.05 21.70 3.51
CA PHE A 748 36.36 22.93 3.92
C PHE A 748 36.61 23.19 5.40
N CYS A 749 37.12 24.37 5.70
CA CYS A 749 37.53 24.82 7.02
C CYS A 749 37.01 26.21 7.32
N ILE A 750 37.15 26.62 8.58
CA ILE A 750 37.18 28.03 8.93
C ILE A 750 38.64 28.42 9.17
N ALA A 751 39.03 29.59 8.72
CA ALA A 751 40.38 30.10 8.90
C ALA A 751 40.34 31.52 9.43
N LYS A 752 41.26 31.82 10.35
CA LYS A 752 41.43 33.14 10.92
C LYS A 752 42.26 33.99 9.95
N PHE A 753 41.71 35.11 9.51
CA PHE A 753 42.40 36.04 8.63
C PHE A 753 43.23 37.06 9.43
N VAL A 754 43.98 37.92 8.73
CA VAL A 754 44.92 38.87 9.35
C VAL A 754 44.24 39.95 10.18
N ASP A 755 42.94 40.19 9.97
CA ASP A 755 42.09 41.06 10.77
C ASP A 755 41.70 40.42 12.13
N GLY A 756 42.06 39.16 12.35
CA GLY A 756 41.75 38.41 13.56
C GLY A 756 40.36 37.77 13.56
N GLU A 757 39.61 37.86 12.46
CA GLU A 757 38.26 37.30 12.35
C GLU A 757 38.28 35.93 11.66
N TRP A 758 37.25 35.12 11.94
CA TRP A 758 37.09 33.81 11.32
C TRP A 758 36.24 33.89 10.05
N TYR A 759 36.71 33.21 9.01
CA TYR A 759 36.09 33.16 7.68
C TYR A 759 35.98 31.74 7.19
N ARG A 760 35.02 31.50 6.29
CA ARG A 760 34.92 30.21 5.59
C ARG A 760 36.00 30.09 4.53
N ALA A 761 36.56 28.90 4.46
CA ALA A 761 37.80 28.66 3.76
C ALA A 761 37.84 27.25 3.17
N ARG A 762 38.71 27.08 2.18
CA ARG A 762 39.08 25.77 1.62
C ARG A 762 40.59 25.63 1.62
N VAL A 763 41.08 24.47 2.03
CA VAL A 763 42.50 24.15 1.99
C VAL A 763 42.93 23.88 0.55
N GLU A 764 43.81 24.71 0.01
CA GLU A 764 44.31 24.55 -1.37
C GLU A 764 45.57 23.68 -1.43
N LYS A 765 46.45 23.87 -0.46
CA LYS A 765 47.74 23.18 -0.35
C LYS A 765 48.16 23.10 1.11
N VAL A 766 48.80 22.00 1.47
CA VAL A 766 49.39 21.79 2.79
C VAL A 766 50.90 21.72 2.61
N GLU A 767 51.65 22.55 3.32
CA GLU A 767 53.11 22.60 3.25
C GLU A 767 53.78 21.97 4.47
N SER A 768 54.98 21.42 4.24
CA SER A 768 55.84 20.86 5.28
C SER A 768 56.22 21.97 6.27
N GLY A 769 55.95 21.77 7.56
CA GLY A 769 56.26 22.76 8.61
C GLY A 769 55.06 23.48 9.22
N GLY A 770 53.83 22.95 9.06
CA GLY A 770 52.65 23.47 9.76
C GLY A 770 52.00 24.70 9.11
N LYS A 771 52.27 24.94 7.83
CA LYS A 771 51.65 26.01 7.02
C LYS A 771 50.64 25.45 6.03
N VAL A 772 49.54 26.18 5.83
CA VAL A 772 48.43 25.81 4.94
C VAL A 772 48.09 27.00 4.06
N HIS A 773 47.93 26.72 2.77
CA HIS A 773 47.38 27.68 1.81
C HIS A 773 45.85 27.59 1.86
N ILE A 774 45.22 28.70 2.17
CA ILE A 774 43.79 28.83 2.38
C ILE A 774 43.21 29.76 1.31
N PHE A 775 42.15 29.30 0.66
CA PHE A 775 41.30 30.12 -0.19
C PHE A 775 40.02 30.48 0.56
N TYR A 776 39.75 31.77 0.74
CA TYR A 776 38.55 32.26 1.41
C TYR A 776 37.37 32.24 0.44
N ILE A 777 36.50 31.25 0.58
CA ILE A 777 35.50 30.88 -0.44
C ILE A 777 34.48 31.99 -0.73
N ASP A 778 34.25 32.88 0.24
CA ASP A 778 33.29 33.97 0.14
C ASP A 778 33.92 35.26 -0.43
N TYR A 779 35.24 35.38 -0.46
CA TYR A 779 35.95 36.63 -0.78
C TYR A 779 36.96 36.48 -1.92
N GLY A 780 37.41 35.27 -2.22
CA GLY A 780 38.26 34.98 -3.38
C GLY A 780 39.76 35.19 -3.15
N ASN A 781 40.17 35.80 -2.04
CA ASN A 781 41.57 35.97 -1.69
C ASN A 781 42.20 34.68 -1.15
N VAL A 782 43.50 34.55 -1.33
CA VAL A 782 44.32 33.42 -0.83
C VAL A 782 45.28 33.93 0.26
N SER A 783 45.47 33.14 1.31
CA SER A 783 46.44 33.44 2.35
C SER A 783 47.13 32.18 2.85
N ILE A 784 48.37 32.33 3.30
CA ILE A 784 49.13 31.27 3.96
C ILE A 784 48.98 31.47 5.46
N THR A 785 48.43 30.49 6.16
CA THR A 785 48.23 30.53 7.61
C THR A 785 48.79 29.29 8.28
N GLU A 786 49.02 29.36 9.59
CA GLU A 786 49.47 28.22 10.38
C GLU A 786 48.31 27.28 10.72
N TYR A 787 48.59 26.01 11.00
CA TYR A 787 47.58 25.02 11.39
C TYR A 787 46.73 25.49 12.58
N LEU A 788 47.32 26.28 13.47
CA LEU A 788 46.67 26.87 14.64
C LEU A 788 45.50 27.79 14.27
N ASN A 789 45.56 28.40 13.09
CA ASN A 789 44.60 29.38 12.61
C ASN A 789 43.60 28.79 11.62
N ALA A 790 43.49 27.46 11.53
CA ALA A 790 42.53 26.76 10.69
C ALA A 790 41.81 25.65 11.46
N GLN A 791 40.52 25.46 11.21
CA GLN A 791 39.70 24.42 11.87
C GLN A 791 38.69 23.77 10.93
N GLU A 792 38.24 22.54 11.23
CA GLU A 792 37.17 21.92 10.47
C GLU A 792 35.87 22.74 10.59
N ALA A 793 35.29 23.16 9.46
CA ALA A 793 34.04 23.92 9.45
C ALA A 793 32.88 23.05 9.96
N ALA A 794 32.12 23.57 10.92
CA ALA A 794 30.87 22.97 11.40
C ALA A 794 29.85 22.80 10.26
N LYS A 795 28.88 21.88 10.40
CA LYS A 795 27.84 21.65 9.39
C LYS A 795 26.95 22.89 9.14
N SER A 796 26.85 23.79 10.11
CA SER A 796 26.15 25.08 10.02
C SER A 796 26.91 26.10 9.15
N ALA A 797 28.24 25.97 9.06
CA ALA A 797 29.11 26.91 8.36
C ALA A 797 29.41 26.47 6.92
N ARG A 798 29.31 25.18 6.57
CA ARG A 798 29.46 24.70 5.18
C ARG A 798 28.18 24.95 4.39
#